data_AF-A0A420YCP6-F1
#
_entry.id   AF-A0A420YCP6-F1
#
_cell.length_a   1.000
_cell.length_b   1.000
_cell.length_c   1.000
_cell.angle_alpha   90.00
_cell.angle_beta   90.00
_cell.angle_gamma   90.00
#
_symmetry.space_group_name_H-M   'P 1'
#
loop_
_entity.id
_entity.type
_entity.pdbx_description
1 polymer ?
#
loop_
_entity_poly.entity_id
_entity_poly.type
_entity_poly.pdbx_seq_one_letter_code
_entity_poly.pdbx_strand_id
1 'polypeptide(L)'
;MFTISPLQGAISESSASQSLLELDGGVKVLVDVGWDETFDVEKLRELEKQVPTLSLVLLTHPTISHLGAYAHCCKHFPLFTRIPVYATRPVIDLGRTLIHDLYASTPLAATKVASTSLAEISYAYAQNASPESNFLLQAPTHEEIVRYFSLIQPLKYSQPHQPLPSPFSPPLNGLTITAYNSGHTLGGTIWHIQHGLESIVYAVDWNQARENVFAGAAWLSGGHGGTGGTEVIEQLRKPTALVCSSRTPETTLSRSRRDEQLLESVKLCIARGGTVLIPVDSSARVLELAYLMEHAWRTGSANGNEPFKSSQLFLAGRHVSSTMRLARSMLEWMDDSIVREFEAVADIKNRANGGGDGARGAPFEFTHLRLLDRKAQIERVLAQQPETNQGRPRGKVILASDSSLEWGFSKEVLKSIADDPRNLVVLTEKPNKNADRLSIARVLWDWWKERKHGVSTEETDNGDKFEQVYGGGRELEIIEPQRQPLEGNELDVYQQWLATQRQLQATLQGGGSTALEAAPDVVDDASSESSEDSDDPDTEQQGKALNISATMGQASRKKVVLKDEDLGVMIMLKKKGVYDFDVRGKKGRERMFPVAIRRKRNDDYGELIRPEDYLRAEEREDGDAADAQQSGRRDTGDNLGKKRKWDDVGTRSSPNKRMQTQRPGSADGLDNDLVPRVDGSGGDDLDGLEDEAEPVVGPSKLTVSTTTVTLNLRIAFVDFSGLHDKRSLHMLIPLIQPRKLVLVAGSEEETVALAADCRKLLTAQLGSTTANGEDSGVDVFTPKVGMTVDASVDTNAWVVKLADPLVKRLKWQNVRGLGIVAVTGLLVRREQEAGDHQEEGIAGANKQQKTITDGKEPAPATEPISGALTAPASIPTLDVLPINLSSAVRSAAQPLHVGDLRLADLRKSMLSTGHTAEFRGEGTLLIDGTVVVRKTATGRVVVESIGLPEYGQGGPALGGTFYAVKKQIYEGLAVVAGA
;
A
#
# COMPACT_ATOMS: atom_id res chain seq x y z
N MET A 1 12.42 -19.32 15.79
CA MET A 1 13.51 -19.20 14.80
C MET A 1 12.99 -18.28 13.72
N PHE A 2 13.74 -17.21 13.42
CA PHE A 2 13.37 -16.15 12.51
C PHE A 2 14.51 -15.96 11.53
N THR A 3 14.24 -16.16 10.24
CA THR A 3 15.20 -15.89 9.18
C THR A 3 14.63 -14.89 8.17
N ILE A 4 15.51 -14.09 7.60
CA ILE A 4 15.19 -13.13 6.55
C ILE A 4 16.03 -13.42 5.31
N SER A 5 15.36 -13.49 4.16
CA SER A 5 15.98 -13.69 2.85
C SER A 5 15.48 -12.60 1.90
N PRO A 6 16.28 -11.57 1.60
CA PRO A 6 15.94 -10.60 0.58
C PRO A 6 15.95 -11.26 -0.81
N LEU A 7 14.82 -11.26 -1.49
CA LEU A 7 14.70 -11.79 -2.85
C LEU A 7 15.12 -10.76 -3.90
N GLN A 8 14.91 -9.48 -3.62
CA GLN A 8 15.35 -8.36 -4.46
C GLN A 8 15.75 -7.14 -3.62
N GLY A 9 16.46 -6.19 -4.24
CA GLY A 9 16.79 -4.88 -3.66
C GLY A 9 17.98 -4.83 -2.71
N ALA A 10 18.37 -5.95 -2.08
CA ALA A 10 19.46 -5.94 -1.10
C ALA A 10 20.85 -5.73 -1.74
N ILE A 11 21.60 -4.73 -1.27
CA ILE A 11 22.95 -4.38 -1.77
C ILE A 11 22.92 -4.21 -3.30
N SER A 12 21.89 -3.54 -3.79
CA SER A 12 21.66 -3.31 -5.22
C SER A 12 21.22 -1.87 -5.45
N GLU A 13 21.62 -1.31 -6.58
CA GLU A 13 21.12 -0.02 -7.06
C GLU A 13 19.73 -0.15 -7.74
N SER A 14 19.13 -1.34 -7.73
CA SER A 14 17.72 -1.56 -8.07
C SER A 14 16.82 -1.19 -6.90
N SER A 15 15.73 -0.46 -7.17
CA SER A 15 14.75 -0.10 -6.13
C SER A 15 13.76 -1.20 -5.77
N ALA A 16 13.75 -2.33 -6.48
CA ALA A 16 12.77 -3.38 -6.26
C ALA A 16 12.92 -3.99 -4.86
N SER A 17 11.86 -3.91 -4.05
CA SER A 17 11.80 -4.46 -2.70
C SER A 17 11.03 -5.77 -2.71
N GLN A 18 11.69 -6.85 -2.29
CA GLN A 18 11.06 -8.14 -2.02
C GLN A 18 11.84 -8.84 -0.91
N SER A 19 11.19 -9.18 0.20
CA SER A 19 11.81 -9.84 1.34
C SER A 19 10.96 -11.01 1.83
N LEU A 20 11.57 -12.18 1.99
CA LEU A 20 10.95 -13.34 2.59
C LEU A 20 11.34 -13.43 4.07
N LEU A 21 10.35 -13.50 4.95
CA LEU A 21 10.53 -13.73 6.38
C LEU A 21 10.03 -15.14 6.70
N GLU A 22 10.88 -15.99 7.26
CA GLU A 22 10.49 -17.31 7.73
C GLU A 22 10.54 -17.33 9.25
N LEU A 23 9.37 -17.58 9.86
CA LEU A 23 9.14 -17.61 11.29
C LEU A 23 9.03 -19.05 11.78
N ASP A 24 9.03 -19.21 13.10
CA ASP A 24 8.90 -20.51 13.74
C ASP A 24 7.62 -21.25 13.31
N GLY A 25 7.68 -22.57 13.27
CA GLY A 25 6.57 -23.40 12.77
C GLY A 25 6.38 -23.37 11.26
N GLY A 26 7.34 -22.85 10.49
CA GLY A 26 7.33 -22.87 9.02
C GLY A 26 6.43 -21.81 8.38
N VAL A 27 6.07 -20.77 9.14
CA VAL A 27 5.27 -19.64 8.64
C VAL A 27 6.16 -18.74 7.78
N LYS A 28 5.77 -18.52 6.53
CA LYS A 28 6.51 -17.67 5.58
C LYS A 28 5.70 -16.44 5.21
N VAL A 29 6.24 -15.27 5.50
CA VAL A 29 5.66 -13.97 5.19
C VAL A 29 6.46 -13.33 4.07
N LEU A 30 5.82 -13.04 2.95
CA LEU A 30 6.42 -12.22 1.90
C LEU A 30 6.11 -10.74 2.19
N VAL A 31 7.13 -9.91 2.26
CA VAL A 31 6.99 -8.46 2.34
C VAL A 31 7.37 -7.85 1.01
N ASP A 32 6.41 -7.13 0.43
CA ASP A 32 6.44 -6.49 -0.87
C ASP A 32 6.58 -7.44 -2.07
N VAL A 33 5.99 -7.00 -3.18
CA VAL A 33 6.02 -7.66 -4.50
C VAL A 33 6.49 -6.62 -5.51
N GLY A 34 7.62 -6.00 -5.18
CA GLY A 34 8.25 -4.94 -5.94
C GLY A 34 8.79 -5.40 -7.27
N TRP A 35 8.95 -4.49 -8.21
CA TRP A 35 9.63 -4.75 -9.46
C TRP A 35 10.50 -3.55 -9.85
N ASP A 36 11.39 -3.76 -10.78
CA ASP A 36 12.22 -2.70 -11.34
C ASP A 36 11.71 -2.27 -12.71
N GLU A 37 12.19 -1.12 -13.18
CA GLU A 37 11.78 -0.49 -14.45
C GLU A 37 12.06 -1.36 -15.69
N THR A 38 12.87 -2.42 -15.55
CA THR A 38 13.19 -3.34 -16.66
C THR A 38 12.07 -4.34 -16.93
N PHE A 39 11.20 -4.59 -15.95
CA PHE A 39 10.13 -5.58 -16.00
C PHE A 39 10.62 -6.98 -16.41
N ASP A 40 11.77 -7.39 -15.88
CA ASP A 40 12.35 -8.70 -16.17
C ASP A 40 11.70 -9.81 -15.33
N VAL A 41 11.30 -10.89 -16.00
CA VAL A 41 10.64 -12.07 -15.39
C VAL A 41 11.64 -12.95 -14.66
N GLU A 42 12.90 -12.97 -15.08
CA GLU A 42 13.92 -13.82 -14.45
C GLU A 42 14.11 -13.45 -12.98
N LYS A 43 13.96 -12.17 -12.64
CA LYS A 43 14.02 -11.66 -11.27
C LYS A 43 12.86 -12.16 -10.39
N LEU A 44 11.73 -12.54 -10.98
CA LEU A 44 10.56 -13.09 -10.27
C LEU A 44 10.61 -14.62 -10.12
N ARG A 45 11.58 -15.29 -10.73
CA ARG A 45 11.68 -16.77 -10.72
C ARG A 45 11.87 -17.35 -9.32
N GLU A 46 12.62 -16.65 -8.45
CA GLU A 46 12.79 -17.10 -7.06
C GLU A 46 11.49 -16.92 -6.26
N LEU A 47 10.72 -15.87 -6.53
CA LEU A 47 9.40 -15.68 -5.93
C LEU A 47 8.43 -16.80 -6.36
N GLU A 48 8.38 -17.13 -7.65
CA GLU A 48 7.53 -18.21 -8.19
C GLU A 48 7.73 -19.54 -7.45
N LYS A 49 8.98 -19.90 -7.15
CA LYS A 49 9.31 -21.11 -6.38
C LYS A 49 8.78 -21.11 -4.95
N GLN A 50 8.70 -19.93 -4.32
CA GLN A 50 8.28 -19.81 -2.93
C GLN A 50 6.75 -19.78 -2.76
N VAL A 51 5.99 -19.43 -3.81
CA VAL A 51 4.52 -19.27 -3.78
C VAL A 51 3.79 -20.41 -3.05
N PRO A 52 4.07 -21.71 -3.29
CA PRO A 52 3.36 -22.81 -2.62
C PRO A 52 3.64 -22.92 -1.12
N THR A 53 4.61 -22.18 -0.60
CA THR A 53 5.00 -22.20 0.82
C THR A 53 4.64 -20.89 1.55
N LEU A 54 4.17 -19.87 0.84
CA LEU A 54 3.82 -18.59 1.42
C LEU A 54 2.54 -18.68 2.26
N SER A 55 2.60 -18.11 3.45
CA SER A 55 1.47 -18.04 4.38
C SER A 55 0.65 -16.78 4.16
N LEU A 56 1.30 -15.62 3.95
CA LEU A 56 0.66 -14.34 3.68
C LEU A 56 1.61 -13.36 2.98
N VAL A 57 1.05 -12.31 2.38
CA VAL A 57 1.79 -11.20 1.77
C VAL A 57 1.46 -9.87 2.47
N LEU A 58 2.47 -9.06 2.75
CA LEU A 58 2.32 -7.70 3.27
C LEU A 58 2.83 -6.69 2.22
N LEU A 59 2.06 -5.64 1.92
CA LEU A 59 2.48 -4.55 1.02
C LEU A 59 2.75 -3.27 1.82
N THR A 60 3.78 -2.52 1.44
CA THR A 60 4.22 -1.32 2.16
C THR A 60 3.82 0.00 1.50
N HIS A 61 4.06 0.16 0.20
CA HIS A 61 3.88 1.43 -0.52
C HIS A 61 3.19 1.26 -1.88
N PRO A 62 2.45 2.28 -2.36
CA PRO A 62 1.85 2.28 -3.70
C PRO A 62 2.86 2.72 -4.77
N THR A 63 4.02 2.05 -4.85
CA THR A 63 5.05 2.35 -5.85
C THR A 63 5.48 1.08 -6.58
N ILE A 64 6.05 1.22 -7.79
CA ILE A 64 6.48 0.07 -8.61
C ILE A 64 7.49 -0.79 -7.84
N SER A 65 8.38 -0.12 -7.11
CA SER A 65 9.37 -0.71 -6.22
C SER A 65 8.81 -1.65 -5.14
N HIS A 66 7.52 -1.56 -4.79
CA HIS A 66 6.94 -2.35 -3.68
C HIS A 66 5.73 -3.21 -4.10
N LEU A 67 4.98 -2.83 -5.14
CA LEU A 67 3.81 -3.61 -5.61
C LEU A 67 3.76 -3.84 -7.12
N GLY A 68 4.76 -3.40 -7.88
CA GLY A 68 4.76 -3.40 -9.34
C GLY A 68 4.50 -4.78 -9.98
N ALA A 69 4.97 -5.86 -9.35
CA ALA A 69 4.80 -7.23 -9.86
C ALA A 69 3.53 -7.92 -9.34
N TYR A 70 2.71 -7.27 -8.50
CA TYR A 70 1.55 -7.91 -7.86
C TYR A 70 0.54 -8.46 -8.88
N ALA A 71 0.09 -7.64 -9.84
CA ALA A 71 -0.89 -8.06 -10.84
C ALA A 71 -0.31 -9.11 -11.82
N HIS A 72 0.99 -9.04 -12.11
CA HIS A 72 1.70 -10.06 -12.89
C HIS A 72 1.69 -11.42 -12.17
N CYS A 73 2.05 -11.43 -10.87
CA CYS A 73 2.03 -12.63 -10.04
C CYS A 73 0.62 -13.23 -9.94
N CYS A 74 -0.42 -12.42 -9.74
CA CYS A 74 -1.80 -12.89 -9.68
C CYS A 74 -2.27 -13.60 -10.97
N LYS A 75 -1.81 -13.14 -12.12
CA LYS A 75 -2.21 -13.70 -13.43
C LYS A 75 -1.39 -14.90 -13.83
N HIS A 76 -0.07 -14.87 -13.60
CA HIS A 76 0.85 -15.85 -14.15
C HIS A 76 1.31 -16.90 -13.15
N PHE A 77 1.34 -16.61 -11.86
CA PHE A 77 1.77 -17.57 -10.84
C PHE A 77 0.58 -18.36 -10.29
N PRO A 78 0.56 -19.70 -10.48
CA PRO A 78 -0.49 -20.54 -9.90
C PRO A 78 -0.53 -20.38 -8.38
N LEU A 79 -1.73 -20.49 -7.80
CA LEU A 79 -1.98 -20.38 -6.35
C LEU A 79 -1.75 -19.01 -5.71
N PHE A 80 -1.11 -18.05 -6.38
CA PHE A 80 -0.79 -16.75 -5.78
C PHE A 80 -2.03 -15.99 -5.30
N THR A 81 -3.12 -16.04 -6.08
CA THR A 81 -4.41 -15.43 -5.72
C THR A 81 -5.11 -16.05 -4.51
N ARG A 82 -4.66 -17.22 -4.03
CA ARG A 82 -5.18 -17.88 -2.82
C ARG A 82 -4.46 -17.45 -1.56
N ILE A 83 -3.35 -16.72 -1.68
CA ILE A 83 -2.58 -16.24 -0.52
C ILE A 83 -3.25 -14.96 0.00
N PRO A 84 -3.52 -14.85 1.31
CA PRO A 84 -4.07 -13.64 1.89
C PRO A 84 -3.03 -12.50 1.84
N VAL A 85 -3.47 -11.33 1.37
CA VAL A 85 -2.64 -10.14 1.19
C VAL A 85 -3.17 -9.01 2.07
N TYR A 86 -2.28 -8.29 2.74
CA TYR A 86 -2.63 -7.19 3.64
C TYR A 86 -1.93 -5.89 3.25
N ALA A 87 -2.69 -4.80 3.25
CA ALA A 87 -2.19 -3.45 2.97
C ALA A 87 -3.13 -2.41 3.58
N THR A 88 -2.69 -1.16 3.69
CA THR A 88 -3.60 -0.05 4.05
C THR A 88 -4.49 0.34 2.88
N ARG A 89 -5.61 0.99 3.18
CA ARG A 89 -6.58 1.41 2.15
C ARG A 89 -5.95 2.27 1.04
N PRO A 90 -5.13 3.30 1.32
CA PRO A 90 -4.53 4.10 0.25
C PRO A 90 -3.53 3.30 -0.60
N VAL A 91 -2.78 2.36 -0.02
CA VAL A 91 -1.86 1.50 -0.78
C VAL A 91 -2.63 0.65 -1.81
N ILE A 92 -3.80 0.12 -1.43
CA ILE A 92 -4.67 -0.66 -2.33
C ILE A 92 -5.21 0.23 -3.45
N ASP A 93 -5.84 1.36 -3.10
CA ASP A 93 -6.54 2.19 -4.08
C ASP A 93 -5.57 2.91 -5.04
N LEU A 94 -4.47 3.48 -4.53
CA LEU A 94 -3.44 4.13 -5.35
C LEU A 94 -2.60 3.12 -6.11
N GLY A 95 -2.31 1.96 -5.51
CA GLY A 95 -1.64 0.84 -6.16
C GLY A 95 -2.42 0.35 -7.38
N ARG A 96 -3.74 0.25 -7.28
CA ARG A 96 -4.61 -0.10 -8.41
C ARG A 96 -4.48 0.90 -9.55
N THR A 97 -4.52 2.21 -9.26
CA THR A 97 -4.35 3.24 -10.30
C THR A 97 -2.96 3.22 -10.93
N LEU A 98 -1.91 2.97 -10.15
CA LEU A 98 -0.54 2.82 -10.64
C LEU A 98 -0.43 1.65 -11.62
N ILE A 99 -0.98 0.49 -11.26
CA ILE A 99 -0.92 -0.71 -12.11
C ILE A 99 -1.73 -0.50 -13.40
N HIS A 100 -2.90 0.16 -13.35
CA HIS A 100 -3.63 0.52 -14.56
C HIS A 100 -2.84 1.46 -15.47
N ASP A 101 -2.19 2.47 -14.90
CA ASP A 101 -1.36 3.38 -15.69
C ASP A 101 -0.15 2.67 -16.29
N LEU A 102 0.52 1.81 -15.52
CA LEU A 102 1.67 1.03 -15.97
C LEU A 102 1.33 0.15 -17.18
N TYR A 103 0.28 -0.68 -17.08
CA TYR A 103 -0.12 -1.59 -18.17
C TYR A 103 -0.71 -0.88 -19.38
N ALA A 104 -1.31 0.30 -19.18
CA ALA A 104 -1.80 1.12 -20.28
C ALA A 104 -0.64 1.85 -20.98
N SER A 105 0.41 2.23 -20.25
CA SER A 105 1.50 3.07 -20.76
C SER A 105 2.66 2.31 -21.39
N THR A 106 2.97 1.08 -20.96
CA THR A 106 4.07 0.30 -21.56
C THR A 106 3.70 -1.17 -21.80
N PRO A 107 4.03 -1.72 -22.99
CA PRO A 107 3.87 -3.15 -23.24
C PRO A 107 4.93 -4.00 -22.55
N LEU A 108 6.04 -3.41 -22.07
CA LEU A 108 7.07 -4.14 -21.33
C LEU A 108 6.55 -4.74 -20.03
N ALA A 109 5.57 -4.10 -19.38
CA ALA A 109 4.93 -4.60 -18.16
C ALA A 109 4.21 -5.95 -18.37
N ALA A 110 3.82 -6.27 -19.61
CA ALA A 110 3.23 -7.56 -19.96
C ALA A 110 4.28 -8.68 -19.98
N THR A 111 5.57 -8.35 -20.06
CA THR A 111 6.72 -9.26 -20.06
C THR A 111 6.79 -10.25 -21.23
N LYS A 112 7.99 -10.82 -21.40
CA LYS A 112 8.26 -11.81 -22.45
C LYS A 112 8.01 -13.23 -21.93
N VAL A 113 7.55 -14.10 -22.81
CA VAL A 113 7.55 -15.55 -22.54
C VAL A 113 8.99 -16.04 -22.46
N ALA A 114 9.29 -16.90 -21.49
CA ALA A 114 10.61 -17.48 -21.31
C ALA A 114 11.08 -18.20 -22.59
N SER A 115 12.28 -17.85 -23.07
CA SER A 115 12.88 -18.42 -24.28
C SER A 115 13.06 -19.95 -24.18
N THR A 116 13.34 -20.45 -22.96
CA THR A 116 13.43 -21.88 -22.68
C THR A 116 12.11 -22.62 -22.93
N SER A 117 10.99 -22.06 -22.45
CA SER A 117 9.66 -22.65 -22.65
C SER A 117 9.23 -22.63 -24.11
N LEU A 118 9.60 -21.59 -24.87
CA LEU A 118 9.32 -21.52 -26.31
C LEU A 118 10.20 -22.49 -27.11
N ALA A 119 11.45 -22.68 -26.71
CA ALA A 119 12.36 -23.62 -27.36
C ALA A 119 11.85 -25.07 -27.24
N GLU A 120 11.41 -25.50 -26.05
CA GLU A 120 10.87 -26.85 -25.83
C GLU A 120 9.71 -27.19 -26.78
N ILE A 121 8.82 -26.24 -27.03
CA ILE A 121 7.66 -26.41 -27.91
C ILE A 121 8.06 -26.33 -29.39
N SER A 122 8.97 -25.41 -29.71
CA SER A 122 9.51 -25.26 -31.07
C SER A 122 10.20 -26.54 -31.53
N TYR A 123 10.99 -27.17 -30.65
CA TYR A 123 11.61 -28.48 -30.93
C TYR A 123 10.59 -29.61 -31.14
N ALA A 124 9.45 -29.56 -30.45
CA ALA A 124 8.41 -30.58 -30.57
C ALA A 124 7.54 -30.45 -31.84
N TYR A 125 7.38 -29.23 -32.38
CA TYR A 125 6.35 -28.98 -33.41
C TYR A 125 6.80 -28.22 -34.68
N ALA A 126 7.96 -27.53 -34.72
CA ALA A 126 8.38 -26.80 -35.92
C ALA A 126 9.91 -26.69 -36.11
N GLN A 127 10.41 -27.17 -37.26
CA GLN A 127 11.84 -27.08 -37.65
C GLN A 127 12.31 -25.67 -38.06
N ASN A 128 11.46 -24.63 -38.00
CA ASN A 128 11.73 -23.29 -38.57
C ASN A 128 11.38 -22.10 -37.65
N ALA A 129 11.24 -22.28 -36.33
CA ALA A 129 11.08 -21.14 -35.43
C ALA A 129 12.43 -20.42 -35.26
N SER A 130 12.46 -19.11 -35.49
CA SER A 130 13.62 -18.29 -35.15
C SER A 130 13.86 -18.33 -33.63
N PRO A 131 15.11 -18.48 -33.17
CA PRO A 131 15.43 -18.60 -31.74
C PRO A 131 15.15 -17.34 -30.90
N GLU A 132 14.73 -16.24 -31.52
CA GLU A 132 14.47 -14.94 -30.87
C GLU A 132 13.00 -14.48 -31.05
N SER A 133 12.04 -15.30 -30.63
CA SER A 133 10.63 -14.90 -30.59
C SER A 133 10.33 -14.10 -29.32
N ASN A 134 10.22 -12.77 -29.45
CA ASN A 134 9.84 -11.86 -28.37
C ASN A 134 8.31 -11.87 -28.10
N PHE A 135 7.73 -13.06 -27.89
CA PHE A 135 6.29 -13.18 -27.58
C PHE A 135 5.98 -12.58 -26.21
N LEU A 136 4.93 -11.78 -26.12
CA LEU A 136 4.48 -11.19 -24.87
C LEU A 136 3.54 -12.15 -24.13
N LEU A 137 3.65 -12.18 -22.80
CA LEU A 137 2.62 -12.78 -21.96
C LEU A 137 1.33 -11.93 -22.04
N GLN A 138 0.20 -12.56 -21.73
CA GLN A 138 -1.08 -11.86 -21.73
C GLN A 138 -1.12 -10.87 -20.56
N ALA A 139 -1.17 -9.58 -20.86
CA ALA A 139 -1.32 -8.54 -19.85
C ALA A 139 -2.62 -8.73 -19.04
N PRO A 140 -2.64 -8.39 -17.74
CA PRO A 140 -3.86 -8.37 -16.96
C PRO A 140 -4.83 -7.33 -17.50
N THR A 141 -6.11 -7.70 -17.60
CA THR A 141 -7.17 -6.79 -18.05
C THR A 141 -7.54 -5.78 -16.96
N HIS A 142 -8.28 -4.73 -17.32
CA HIS A 142 -8.75 -3.76 -16.34
C HIS A 142 -9.59 -4.42 -15.23
N GLU A 143 -10.52 -5.30 -15.61
CA GLU A 143 -11.37 -6.03 -14.67
C GLU A 143 -10.58 -6.99 -13.78
N GLU A 144 -9.59 -7.70 -14.35
CA GLU A 144 -8.70 -8.57 -13.58
C GLU A 144 -7.92 -7.80 -12.52
N ILE A 145 -7.36 -6.62 -12.87
CA ILE A 145 -6.65 -5.77 -11.92
C ILE A 145 -7.60 -5.34 -10.78
N VAL A 146 -8.82 -4.89 -11.10
CA VAL A 146 -9.82 -4.53 -10.07
C VAL A 146 -10.11 -5.72 -9.17
N ARG A 147 -10.31 -6.91 -9.74
CA ARG A 147 -10.54 -8.15 -9.00
C ARG A 147 -9.36 -8.50 -8.11
N TYR A 148 -8.11 -8.45 -8.59
CA TYR A 148 -6.93 -8.77 -7.79
C TYR A 148 -6.79 -7.83 -6.59
N PHE A 149 -6.97 -6.53 -6.78
CA PHE A 149 -6.91 -5.57 -5.67
C PHE A 149 -8.08 -5.70 -4.69
N SER A 150 -9.24 -6.24 -5.11
CA SER A 150 -10.35 -6.55 -4.20
C SER A 150 -10.06 -7.72 -3.26
N LEU A 151 -9.09 -8.58 -3.58
CA LEU A 151 -8.66 -9.69 -2.72
C LEU A 151 -7.77 -9.22 -1.55
N ILE A 152 -7.21 -8.00 -1.63
CA ILE A 152 -6.35 -7.45 -0.59
C ILE A 152 -7.19 -7.01 0.60
N GLN A 153 -6.83 -7.47 1.79
CA GLN A 153 -7.52 -7.11 3.03
C GLN A 153 -7.03 -5.74 3.53
N PRO A 154 -7.91 -4.74 3.62
CA PRO A 154 -7.54 -3.40 4.04
C PRO A 154 -7.34 -3.32 5.56
N LEU A 155 -6.22 -2.74 5.99
CA LEU A 155 -5.91 -2.45 7.38
C LEU A 155 -5.87 -0.94 7.67
N LYS A 156 -6.09 -0.59 8.94
CA LYS A 156 -5.87 0.76 9.47
C LYS A 156 -4.57 0.83 10.28
N TYR A 157 -4.02 2.03 10.41
CA TYR A 157 -2.84 2.22 11.26
C TYR A 157 -3.11 1.88 12.72
N SER A 158 -2.08 1.36 13.38
CA SER A 158 -2.04 1.02 14.80
C SER A 158 -3.11 0.02 15.25
N GLN A 159 -3.74 -0.69 14.30
CA GLN A 159 -4.69 -1.76 14.59
C GLN A 159 -3.97 -3.11 14.54
N PRO A 160 -3.81 -3.82 15.67
CA PRO A 160 -3.27 -5.17 15.66
C PRO A 160 -4.29 -6.12 15.02
N HIS A 161 -3.83 -6.89 14.05
CA HIS A 161 -4.64 -7.83 13.28
C HIS A 161 -4.01 -9.22 13.32
N GLN A 162 -4.84 -10.25 13.47
CA GLN A 162 -4.41 -11.64 13.34
C GLN A 162 -4.74 -12.11 11.93
N PRO A 163 -3.73 -12.34 11.07
CA PRO A 163 -3.96 -12.72 9.70
C PRO A 163 -4.52 -14.15 9.57
N LEU A 164 -5.11 -14.43 8.42
CA LEU A 164 -5.57 -15.76 8.05
C LEU A 164 -4.41 -16.55 7.41
N PRO A 165 -4.30 -17.87 7.63
CA PRO A 165 -3.35 -18.71 6.90
C PRO A 165 -3.78 -18.91 5.45
N SER A 166 -2.81 -19.06 4.54
CA SER A 166 -3.09 -19.57 3.20
C SER A 166 -3.50 -21.05 3.27
N PRO A 167 -4.28 -21.57 2.29
CA PRO A 167 -4.79 -22.95 2.32
C PRO A 167 -3.74 -24.07 2.40
N PHE A 168 -2.48 -23.75 2.07
CA PHE A 168 -1.35 -24.67 2.01
C PHE A 168 -0.26 -24.35 3.04
N SER A 169 -0.48 -23.36 3.91
CA SER A 169 0.46 -22.98 4.97
C SER A 169 0.09 -23.57 6.33
N PRO A 170 1.09 -23.73 7.24
CA PRO A 170 0.81 -24.14 8.61
C PRO A 170 -0.02 -23.10 9.38
N PRO A 171 -0.67 -23.49 10.49
CA PRO A 171 -1.37 -22.54 11.36
C PRO A 171 -0.43 -21.43 11.87
N LEU A 172 -0.91 -20.18 11.87
CA LEU A 172 -0.07 -19.00 12.17
C LEU A 172 0.19 -18.78 13.68
N ASN A 173 -0.22 -19.69 14.56
CA ASN A 173 0.13 -19.75 15.99
C ASN A 173 0.16 -18.40 16.74
N GLY A 174 -0.85 -17.55 16.54
CA GLY A 174 -0.97 -16.26 17.24
C GLY A 174 -0.14 -15.12 16.65
N LEU A 175 0.32 -15.24 15.41
CA LEU A 175 0.92 -14.15 14.63
C LEU A 175 0.02 -12.91 14.66
N THR A 176 0.61 -11.76 14.99
CA THR A 176 -0.08 -10.47 14.99
C THR A 176 0.70 -9.50 14.11
N ILE A 177 0.01 -8.85 13.18
CA ILE A 177 0.56 -7.81 12.30
C ILE A 177 -0.07 -6.46 12.65
N THR A 178 0.73 -5.41 12.72
CA THR A 178 0.28 -4.04 12.97
C THR A 178 0.97 -3.10 11.99
N ALA A 179 0.19 -2.28 11.28
CA ALA A 179 0.71 -1.27 10.36
C ALA A 179 0.88 0.08 11.08
N TYR A 180 2.00 0.75 10.89
CA TYR A 180 2.27 2.11 11.38
C TYR A 180 2.59 3.05 10.22
N ASN A 181 2.33 4.35 10.34
CA ASN A 181 2.64 5.31 9.27
C ASN A 181 4.15 5.40 9.01
N SER A 182 4.57 5.26 7.75
CA SER A 182 5.98 5.43 7.33
C SER A 182 6.33 6.87 6.93
N GLY A 183 5.33 7.69 6.58
CA GLY A 183 5.53 9.08 6.15
C GLY A 183 6.22 9.27 4.79
N HIS A 184 6.50 8.20 4.05
CA HIS A 184 7.09 8.27 2.70
C HIS A 184 6.02 8.51 1.60
N THR A 185 4.90 7.80 1.69
CA THR A 185 3.78 7.83 0.73
C THR A 185 2.44 7.78 1.46
N LEU A 186 1.34 8.14 0.79
CA LEU A 186 0.00 8.05 1.38
C LEU A 186 -0.34 6.59 1.71
N GLY A 187 -0.68 6.31 2.96
CA GLY A 187 -0.92 4.94 3.43
C GLY A 187 0.34 4.10 3.62
N GLY A 188 1.54 4.64 3.36
CA GLY A 188 2.79 3.90 3.49
C GLY A 188 3.01 3.32 4.88
N THR A 189 3.40 2.05 4.97
CA THR A 189 3.42 1.32 6.26
C THR A 189 4.81 0.89 6.72
N ILE A 190 5.09 1.07 8.01
CA ILE A 190 6.05 0.29 8.78
C ILE A 190 5.29 -0.90 9.39
N TRP A 191 5.74 -2.12 9.15
CA TRP A 191 5.11 -3.32 9.69
C TRP A 191 5.74 -3.74 11.00
N HIS A 192 4.92 -3.91 12.03
CA HIS A 192 5.30 -4.61 13.26
C HIS A 192 4.68 -6.01 13.23
N ILE A 193 5.54 -7.02 13.22
CA ILE A 193 5.19 -8.44 13.11
C ILE A 193 5.59 -9.09 14.44
N GLN A 194 4.60 -9.58 15.17
CA GLN A 194 4.79 -10.24 16.46
C GLN A 194 4.40 -11.70 16.36
N HIS A 195 5.34 -12.60 16.64
CA HIS A 195 5.13 -14.04 16.65
C HIS A 195 5.75 -14.66 17.90
N GLY A 196 4.91 -15.10 18.84
CA GLY A 196 5.36 -15.55 20.15
C GLY A 196 6.11 -14.44 20.90
N LEU A 197 7.43 -14.58 21.02
CA LEU A 197 8.33 -13.62 21.67
C LEU A 197 9.21 -12.84 20.68
N GLU A 198 9.15 -13.19 19.40
CA GLU A 198 9.85 -12.49 18.35
C GLU A 198 9.02 -11.25 17.98
N SER A 199 9.66 -10.07 18.10
CA SER A 199 9.10 -8.79 17.69
C SER A 199 9.94 -8.23 16.55
N ILE A 200 9.41 -8.26 15.33
CA ILE A 200 10.10 -7.84 14.12
C ILE A 200 9.50 -6.52 13.66
N VAL A 201 10.35 -5.52 13.39
CA VAL A 201 9.92 -4.25 12.81
C VAL A 201 10.52 -4.14 11.41
N TYR A 202 9.66 -4.07 10.40
CA TYR A 202 10.04 -3.91 9.00
C TYR A 202 9.76 -2.49 8.54
N ALA A 203 10.81 -1.72 8.32
CA ALA A 203 10.77 -0.29 8.00
C ALA A 203 11.75 0.04 6.88
N VAL A 204 11.40 -0.28 5.63
CA VAL A 204 12.26 0.00 4.46
C VAL A 204 12.19 1.49 4.10
N ASP A 205 11.16 1.94 3.41
CA ASP A 205 11.06 3.32 2.95
C ASP A 205 10.15 4.15 3.89
N TRP A 206 10.79 5.02 4.67
CA TRP A 206 10.13 5.86 5.65
C TRP A 206 10.82 7.21 5.77
N ASN A 207 10.08 8.22 6.24
CA ASN A 207 10.55 9.59 6.39
C ASN A 207 10.13 10.15 7.75
N GLN A 208 11.10 10.63 8.55
CA GLN A 208 10.79 11.28 9.82
C GLN A 208 10.22 12.70 9.64
N ALA A 209 10.65 13.38 8.57
CA ALA A 209 10.27 14.77 8.35
C ALA A 209 8.81 14.86 7.90
N ARG A 210 8.10 15.88 8.39
CA ARG A 210 6.76 16.20 7.90
C ARG A 210 6.85 16.92 6.56
N GLU A 211 6.11 16.43 5.57
CA GLU A 211 6.00 17.05 4.25
C GLU A 211 4.75 17.91 4.16
N ASN A 212 4.37 18.39 2.97
CA ASN A 212 3.17 19.20 2.82
C ASN A 212 1.91 18.33 2.88
N VAL A 213 1.95 17.15 2.27
CA VAL A 213 0.84 16.18 2.24
C VAL A 213 0.99 15.08 3.27
N PHE A 214 2.21 14.58 3.50
CA PHE A 214 2.45 13.41 4.33
C PHE A 214 2.87 13.77 5.75
N ALA A 215 2.24 13.11 6.73
CA ALA A 215 2.68 13.13 8.11
C ALA A 215 3.99 12.34 8.26
N GLY A 216 4.86 12.74 9.20
CA GLY A 216 6.10 12.02 9.47
C GLY A 216 5.88 10.61 10.03
N ALA A 217 6.89 9.76 9.92
CA ALA A 217 6.88 8.38 10.39
C ALA A 217 6.52 8.27 11.87
N ALA A 218 5.70 7.26 12.20
CA ALA A 218 5.18 7.01 13.53
C ALA A 218 6.18 6.26 14.43
N TRP A 219 7.41 6.76 14.57
CA TRP A 219 8.39 6.19 15.50
C TRP A 219 8.21 6.69 16.93
N LEU A 220 7.87 7.96 17.09
CA LEU A 220 7.80 8.65 18.39
C LEU A 220 6.35 8.77 18.87
N SER A 221 6.13 8.46 20.15
CA SER A 221 4.84 8.52 20.85
C SER A 221 4.35 9.96 20.92
N GLY A 222 3.47 10.35 19.99
CA GLY A 222 2.98 11.72 19.81
C GLY A 222 2.40 12.00 18.41
N GLY A 223 2.51 11.04 17.49
CA GLY A 223 1.97 11.14 16.13
C GLY A 223 0.45 11.00 16.06
N HIS A 224 -0.27 12.04 16.52
CA HIS A 224 -1.58 12.56 16.08
C HIS A 224 -1.65 14.01 16.60
N GLY A 225 -0.93 14.94 15.97
CA GLY A 225 -1.04 16.38 16.25
C GLY A 225 -0.40 16.96 17.53
N GLY A 226 0.37 16.19 18.31
CA GLY A 226 0.99 16.66 19.56
C GLY A 226 2.50 16.92 19.47
N THR A 227 2.92 18.18 19.63
CA THR A 227 4.31 18.53 19.93
C THR A 227 4.72 17.93 21.28
N GLY A 228 5.59 16.92 21.33
CA GLY A 228 6.22 16.53 22.60
C GLY A 228 6.60 15.06 22.82
N GLY A 229 6.41 14.18 21.85
CA GLY A 229 6.86 12.79 21.96
C GLY A 229 8.36 12.63 21.78
N THR A 230 9.14 12.49 22.86
CA THR A 230 10.57 12.12 22.77
C THR A 230 10.81 10.62 22.88
N GLU A 231 9.78 9.85 23.22
CA GLU A 231 9.88 8.41 23.45
C GLU A 231 9.39 7.63 22.24
N VAL A 232 10.08 6.55 21.91
CA VAL A 232 9.65 5.62 20.85
C VAL A 232 8.36 4.93 21.30
N ILE A 233 7.43 4.71 20.36
CA ILE A 233 6.20 3.96 20.60
C ILE A 233 6.55 2.62 21.29
N GLU A 234 5.84 2.29 22.38
CA GLU A 234 6.17 1.16 23.25
C GLU A 234 6.28 -0.16 22.46
N GLN A 235 5.38 -0.39 21.51
CA GLN A 235 5.35 -1.57 20.66
C GLN A 235 6.56 -1.69 19.72
N LEU A 236 7.15 -0.56 19.32
CA LEU A 236 8.30 -0.51 18.39
C LEU A 236 9.64 -0.45 19.13
N ARG A 237 9.62 -0.42 20.47
CA ARG A 237 10.83 -0.31 21.29
C ARG A 237 11.46 -1.68 21.52
N LYS A 238 12.78 -1.74 21.45
CA LYS A 238 13.60 -2.95 21.67
C LYS A 238 13.13 -4.17 20.87
N PRO A 239 12.91 -4.06 19.55
CA PRO A 239 12.52 -5.20 18.75
C PRO A 239 13.65 -6.25 18.71
N THR A 240 13.27 -7.51 18.48
CA THR A 240 14.18 -8.63 18.23
C THR A 240 15.02 -8.35 17.00
N ALA A 241 14.39 -7.89 15.92
CA ALA A 241 15.05 -7.46 14.70
C ALA A 241 14.39 -6.20 14.14
N LEU A 242 15.21 -5.25 13.71
CA LEU A 242 14.80 -4.10 12.90
C LEU A 242 15.34 -4.29 11.49
N VAL A 243 14.46 -4.35 10.50
CA VAL A 243 14.81 -4.35 9.08
C VAL A 243 14.64 -2.93 8.56
N CYS A 244 15.71 -2.32 8.06
CA CYS A 244 15.72 -0.93 7.61
C CYS A 244 16.36 -0.78 6.23
N SER A 245 15.86 0.16 5.42
CA SER A 245 16.54 0.55 4.18
C SER A 245 17.86 1.27 4.48
N SER A 246 18.87 1.06 3.64
CA SER A 246 20.13 1.84 3.68
C SER A 246 20.13 3.01 2.70
N ARG A 247 19.07 3.19 1.91
CA ARG A 247 18.94 4.29 0.93
C ARG A 247 18.84 5.62 1.65
N THR A 248 19.72 6.55 1.27
CA THR A 248 19.69 7.93 1.77
C THR A 248 19.50 8.92 0.63
N PRO A 249 18.81 10.06 0.86
CA PRO A 249 18.73 11.14 -0.11
C PRO A 249 20.12 11.69 -0.46
N GLU A 250 20.31 12.16 -1.69
CA GLU A 250 21.60 12.72 -2.15
C GLU A 250 21.85 14.09 -1.50
N THR A 251 20.78 14.87 -1.25
CA THR A 251 20.87 16.20 -0.63
C THR A 251 19.95 16.34 0.58
N THR A 252 20.52 16.65 1.74
CA THR A 252 19.76 16.89 2.98
C THR A 252 19.44 18.38 3.14
N LEU A 253 18.47 18.86 2.35
CA LEU A 253 17.94 20.23 2.49
C LEU A 253 16.71 20.24 3.41
N SER A 254 16.52 21.35 4.13
CA SER A 254 15.26 21.54 4.87
C SER A 254 14.10 21.69 3.88
N ARG A 255 12.91 21.22 4.29
CA ARG A 255 11.69 21.26 3.45
C ARG A 255 11.49 22.62 2.78
N SER A 256 11.51 23.69 3.56
CA SER A 256 11.28 25.06 3.05
C SER A 256 12.28 25.45 1.97
N ARG A 257 13.57 25.14 2.15
CA ARG A 257 14.62 25.49 1.16
C ARG A 257 14.50 24.64 -0.10
N ARG A 258 14.16 23.36 0.05
CA ARG A 258 13.93 22.46 -1.07
C ARG A 258 12.73 22.90 -1.92
N ASP A 259 11.62 23.26 -1.28
CA ASP A 259 10.42 23.75 -1.95
C ASP A 259 10.71 25.07 -2.70
N GLU A 260 11.46 25.97 -2.07
CA GLU A 260 11.94 27.22 -2.67
C GLU A 260 12.83 26.95 -3.90
N GLN A 261 13.81 26.05 -3.79
CA GLN A 261 14.70 25.68 -4.89
C GLN A 261 13.96 25.15 -6.12
N LEU A 262 12.94 24.30 -5.92
CA LEU A 262 12.12 23.80 -7.02
C LEU A 262 11.34 24.95 -7.67
N LEU A 263 10.63 25.75 -6.86
CA LEU A 263 9.80 26.84 -7.36
C LEU A 263 10.61 27.90 -8.08
N GLU A 264 11.82 28.22 -7.62
CA GLU A 264 12.70 29.19 -8.28
C GLU A 264 13.27 28.67 -9.59
N SER A 265 13.68 27.40 -9.64
CA SER A 265 14.09 26.76 -10.89
C SER A 265 12.98 26.82 -11.96
N VAL A 266 11.74 26.57 -11.53
CA VAL A 266 10.54 26.68 -12.37
C VAL A 266 10.29 28.13 -12.81
N LYS A 267 10.33 29.11 -11.91
CA LYS A 267 10.16 30.54 -12.23
C LYS A 267 11.16 31.02 -13.28
N LEU A 268 12.43 30.64 -13.14
CA LEU A 268 13.50 31.04 -14.05
C LEU A 268 13.27 30.48 -15.47
N CYS A 269 12.84 29.23 -15.60
CA CYS A 269 12.50 28.65 -16.90
C CYS A 269 11.27 29.33 -17.53
N ILE A 270 10.21 29.57 -16.73
CA ILE A 270 9.00 30.26 -17.18
C ILE A 270 9.32 31.69 -17.65
N ALA A 271 10.20 32.41 -16.95
CA ALA A 271 10.62 33.76 -17.32
C ALA A 271 11.32 33.81 -18.70
N ARG A 272 11.96 32.72 -19.12
CA ARG A 272 12.54 32.56 -20.47
C ARG A 272 11.51 32.13 -21.52
N GLY A 273 10.28 31.83 -21.10
CA GLY A 273 9.22 31.27 -21.95
C GLY A 273 9.45 29.81 -22.34
N GLY A 274 10.23 29.06 -21.55
CA GLY A 274 10.48 27.64 -21.77
C GLY A 274 9.39 26.74 -21.16
N THR A 275 9.48 25.45 -21.49
CA THR A 275 8.66 24.38 -20.90
C THR A 275 9.47 23.64 -19.83
N VAL A 276 8.87 23.43 -18.66
CA VAL A 276 9.43 22.61 -17.58
C VAL A 276 8.77 21.24 -17.59
N LEU A 277 9.57 20.18 -17.65
CA LEU A 277 9.15 18.80 -17.42
C LEU A 277 9.64 18.35 -16.04
N ILE A 278 8.71 17.86 -15.21
CA ILE A 278 9.01 17.22 -13.94
C ILE A 278 8.54 15.76 -14.04
N PRO A 279 9.44 14.80 -14.30
CA PRO A 279 9.09 13.39 -14.26
C PRO A 279 8.80 12.98 -12.81
N VAL A 280 7.64 12.38 -12.61
CA VAL A 280 7.10 11.98 -11.30
C VAL A 280 6.45 10.61 -11.41
N ASP A 281 6.23 9.94 -10.29
CA ASP A 281 5.46 8.71 -10.27
C ASP A 281 3.96 8.97 -10.54
N SER A 282 3.18 7.93 -10.76
CA SER A 282 1.76 8.08 -11.14
C SER A 282 0.79 8.21 -9.95
N SER A 283 1.16 7.75 -8.75
CA SER A 283 0.18 7.56 -7.67
C SER A 283 0.57 8.05 -6.27
N ALA A 284 1.87 8.17 -5.96
CA ALA A 284 2.36 8.43 -4.61
C ALA A 284 3.00 9.83 -4.46
N ARG A 285 4.25 10.04 -4.90
CA ARG A 285 4.99 11.31 -4.73
C ARG A 285 4.40 12.46 -5.56
N VAL A 286 3.68 12.15 -6.63
CA VAL A 286 2.90 13.11 -7.42
C VAL A 286 1.92 13.93 -6.58
N LEU A 287 1.39 13.37 -5.49
CA LEU A 287 0.47 14.09 -4.61
C LEU A 287 1.14 15.28 -3.93
N GLU A 288 2.37 15.09 -3.45
CA GLU A 288 3.17 16.14 -2.81
C GLU A 288 3.49 17.26 -3.80
N LEU A 289 3.96 16.90 -5.01
CA LEU A 289 4.35 17.86 -6.04
C LEU A 289 3.14 18.60 -6.63
N ALA A 290 2.03 17.89 -6.89
CA ALA A 290 0.80 18.51 -7.37
C ALA A 290 0.23 19.52 -6.36
N TYR A 291 0.24 19.15 -5.07
CA TYR A 291 -0.19 20.04 -3.99
C TYR A 291 0.73 21.26 -3.86
N LEU A 292 2.05 21.07 -3.84
CA LEU A 292 3.04 22.13 -3.75
C LEU A 292 2.91 23.13 -4.93
N MET A 293 2.82 22.63 -6.16
CA MET A 293 2.69 23.47 -7.35
C MET A 293 1.37 24.25 -7.34
N GLU A 294 0.24 23.60 -7.05
CA GLU A 294 -1.04 24.31 -6.96
C GLU A 294 -1.01 25.41 -5.89
N HIS A 295 -0.47 25.12 -4.71
CA HIS A 295 -0.38 26.09 -3.62
C HIS A 295 0.50 27.29 -3.99
N ALA A 296 1.61 27.03 -4.69
CA ALA A 296 2.50 28.08 -5.19
C ALA A 296 1.82 28.94 -6.26
N TRP A 297 1.03 28.36 -7.17
CA TRP A 297 0.27 29.11 -8.17
C TRP A 297 -0.84 29.97 -7.54
N ARG A 298 -1.56 29.43 -6.54
CA ARG A 298 -2.56 30.21 -5.78
C ARG A 298 -1.93 31.42 -5.09
N THR A 299 -0.82 31.19 -4.39
CA THR A 299 -0.12 32.24 -3.65
C THR A 299 0.52 33.26 -4.58
N GLY A 300 1.16 32.80 -5.66
CA GLY A 300 1.77 33.64 -6.68
C GLY A 300 0.75 34.50 -7.44
N SER A 301 -0.41 33.95 -7.76
CA SER A 301 -1.51 34.68 -8.42
C SER A 301 -2.09 35.76 -7.51
N ALA A 302 -2.26 35.45 -6.21
CA ALA A 302 -2.77 36.42 -5.22
C ALA A 302 -1.79 37.57 -4.96
N ASN A 303 -0.49 37.28 -4.93
CA ASN A 303 0.56 38.27 -4.66
C ASN A 303 0.97 39.10 -5.89
N GLY A 304 0.30 38.93 -7.04
CA GLY A 304 0.60 39.68 -8.27
C GLY A 304 1.91 39.26 -8.95
N ASN A 305 2.40 38.05 -8.70
CA ASN A 305 3.62 37.54 -9.31
C ASN A 305 3.34 37.16 -10.79
N GLU A 306 3.68 38.05 -11.73
CA GLU A 306 3.39 37.90 -13.16
C GLU A 306 3.80 36.57 -13.82
N PRO A 307 4.96 35.93 -13.51
CA PRO A 307 5.35 34.68 -14.17
C PRO A 307 4.40 33.51 -13.89
N PHE A 308 3.84 33.40 -12.69
CA PHE A 308 2.87 32.33 -12.37
C PHE A 308 1.49 32.59 -12.96
N LYS A 309 1.08 33.86 -13.03
CA LYS A 309 -0.20 34.25 -13.63
C LYS A 309 -0.24 34.04 -15.14
N SER A 310 0.91 34.14 -15.80
CA SER A 310 1.03 34.01 -17.26
C SER A 310 1.32 32.59 -17.74
N SER A 311 1.76 31.68 -16.87
CA SER A 311 2.10 30.30 -17.19
C SER A 311 0.94 29.32 -17.02
N GLN A 312 1.03 28.18 -17.69
CA GLN A 312 0.08 27.07 -17.58
C GLN A 312 0.72 25.89 -16.83
N LEU A 313 -0.06 25.26 -15.96
CA LEU A 313 0.37 24.15 -15.11
C LEU A 313 -0.48 22.91 -15.44
N PHE A 314 0.18 21.82 -15.77
CA PHE A 314 -0.43 20.56 -16.20
C PHE A 314 0.11 19.37 -15.41
N LEU A 315 -0.74 18.38 -15.17
CA LEU A 315 -0.37 17.07 -14.66
C LEU A 315 -0.86 16.00 -15.64
N ALA A 316 0.06 15.20 -16.16
CA ALA A 316 -0.15 14.23 -17.21
C ALA A 316 0.09 12.79 -16.74
N GLY A 317 -0.92 11.94 -16.88
CA GLY A 317 -0.84 10.49 -16.65
C GLY A 317 -2.16 9.81 -17.01
N ARG A 318 -2.16 8.55 -17.47
CA ARG A 318 -3.38 7.97 -18.07
C ARG A 318 -4.56 7.83 -17.10
N HIS A 319 -4.29 7.77 -15.81
CA HIS A 319 -5.29 7.60 -14.76
C HIS A 319 -5.22 8.70 -13.69
N VAL A 320 -4.61 9.85 -14.01
CA VAL A 320 -4.32 10.86 -12.98
C VAL A 320 -5.57 11.52 -12.42
N SER A 321 -6.62 11.69 -13.23
CA SER A 321 -7.94 12.13 -12.75
C SER A 321 -8.53 11.20 -11.69
N SER A 322 -8.32 9.88 -11.83
CA SER A 322 -8.75 8.89 -10.85
C SER A 322 -7.89 8.94 -9.60
N THR A 323 -6.57 9.07 -9.72
CA THR A 323 -5.64 9.26 -8.59
C THR A 323 -6.02 10.47 -7.75
N MET A 324 -6.29 11.62 -8.38
CA MET A 324 -6.67 12.85 -7.66
C MET A 324 -8.06 12.75 -7.02
N ARG A 325 -9.00 12.04 -7.64
CA ARG A 325 -10.31 11.73 -7.04
C ARG A 325 -10.16 10.87 -5.78
N LEU A 326 -9.30 9.86 -5.80
CA LEU A 326 -9.00 9.01 -4.65
C LEU A 326 -8.33 9.80 -3.53
N ALA A 327 -7.34 10.64 -3.86
CA ALA A 327 -6.67 11.51 -2.88
C ALA A 327 -7.67 12.41 -2.12
N ARG A 328 -8.66 12.97 -2.81
CA ARG A 328 -9.75 13.76 -2.19
C ARG A 328 -10.62 12.96 -1.21
N SER A 329 -10.77 11.65 -1.43
CA SER A 329 -11.59 10.79 -0.56
C SER A 329 -10.84 10.28 0.67
N MET A 330 -9.51 10.39 0.71
CA MET A 330 -8.64 9.80 1.74
C MET A 330 -7.88 10.87 2.55
N LEU A 331 -8.47 12.06 2.73
CA LEU A 331 -7.82 13.15 3.48
C LEU A 331 -7.48 12.77 4.92
N GLU A 332 -8.21 11.82 5.52
CA GLU A 332 -7.94 11.28 6.86
C GLU A 332 -6.55 10.62 7.01
N TRP A 333 -5.91 10.24 5.90
CA TRP A 333 -4.59 9.62 5.86
C TRP A 333 -3.46 10.64 5.65
N MET A 334 -3.80 11.91 5.41
CA MET A 334 -2.84 12.99 5.14
C MET A 334 -2.43 13.69 6.44
N ASP A 335 -1.49 14.62 6.33
CA ASP A 335 -1.07 15.46 7.44
C ASP A 335 -2.23 16.29 8.02
N ASP A 336 -2.25 16.44 9.36
CA ASP A 336 -3.27 17.21 10.08
C ASP A 336 -3.46 18.64 9.52
N SER A 337 -2.44 19.23 8.90
CA SER A 337 -2.55 20.55 8.27
C SER A 337 -3.54 20.57 7.10
N ILE A 338 -3.56 19.53 6.26
CA ILE A 338 -4.51 19.39 5.16
C ILE A 338 -5.91 19.10 5.69
N VAL A 339 -6.02 18.26 6.71
CA VAL A 339 -7.30 17.96 7.37
C VAL A 339 -7.91 19.25 7.93
N ARG A 340 -7.13 20.06 8.63
CA ARG A 340 -7.57 21.36 9.16
C ARG A 340 -7.93 22.36 8.05
N GLU A 341 -7.21 22.37 6.93
CA GLU A 341 -7.55 23.22 5.78
C GLU A 341 -8.90 22.81 5.19
N PHE A 342 -9.14 21.51 5.02
CA PHE A 342 -10.41 20.98 4.55
C PHE A 342 -11.57 21.32 5.51
N GLU A 343 -11.39 21.09 6.81
CA GLU A 343 -12.37 21.46 7.85
C GLU A 343 -12.68 22.96 7.82
N ALA A 344 -11.66 23.81 7.67
CA ALA A 344 -11.85 25.26 7.56
C ALA A 344 -12.65 25.66 6.31
N VAL A 345 -12.37 25.04 5.16
CA VAL A 345 -13.12 25.27 3.91
C VAL A 345 -14.56 24.76 4.03
N ALA A 346 -14.77 23.60 4.65
CA ALA A 346 -16.09 23.04 4.89
C ALA A 346 -16.93 23.92 5.84
N ASP A 347 -16.33 24.44 6.90
CA ASP A 347 -16.96 25.39 7.82
C ASP A 347 -17.35 26.70 7.14
N ILE A 348 -16.48 27.23 6.25
CA ILE A 348 -16.79 28.41 5.45
C ILE A 348 -17.97 28.11 4.51
N LYS A 349 -17.96 26.98 3.79
CA LYS A 349 -19.07 26.58 2.90
C LYS A 349 -20.39 26.40 3.67
N ASN A 350 -20.34 25.84 4.88
CA ASN A 350 -21.52 25.66 5.75
C ASN A 350 -22.06 26.99 6.31
N ARG A 351 -21.19 27.97 6.59
CA ARG A 351 -21.60 29.32 7.04
C ARG A 351 -22.02 30.23 5.89
N ALA A 352 -21.46 30.02 4.69
CA ALA A 352 -21.68 30.84 3.48
C ALA A 352 -22.89 30.43 2.63
N ASN A 353 -24.01 30.05 3.27
CA ASN A 353 -25.33 30.11 2.62
C ASN A 353 -25.78 31.56 2.28
N GLY A 354 -24.91 32.56 2.49
CA GLY A 354 -25.00 33.92 1.95
C GLY A 354 -23.72 34.26 1.20
N GLY A 355 -23.83 34.47 -0.12
CA GLY A 355 -22.73 34.62 -1.08
C GLY A 355 -21.66 35.64 -0.70
N GLY A 356 -20.52 35.16 -0.20
CA GLY A 356 -19.26 35.88 -0.07
C GLY A 356 -18.20 35.27 -0.98
N ASP A 357 -17.61 36.11 -1.82
CA ASP A 357 -16.61 35.83 -2.86
C ASP A 357 -15.21 35.52 -2.28
N GLY A 358 -15.12 34.47 -1.46
CA GLY A 358 -13.90 34.07 -0.74
C GLY A 358 -13.65 32.57 -0.75
N ALA A 359 -14.04 31.88 -1.81
CA ALA A 359 -13.90 30.43 -1.91
C ALA A 359 -12.43 30.03 -2.10
N ARG A 360 -11.72 29.78 -0.98
CA ARG A 360 -10.51 28.94 -1.02
C ARG A 360 -10.94 27.55 -1.50
N GLY A 361 -10.33 27.05 -2.58
CA GLY A 361 -10.59 25.71 -3.10
C GLY A 361 -10.17 24.65 -2.08
N ALA A 362 -10.90 23.54 -2.00
CA ALA A 362 -10.54 22.46 -1.09
C ALA A 362 -9.16 21.85 -1.46
N PRO A 363 -8.49 21.15 -0.53
CA PRO A 363 -7.30 20.37 -0.87
C PRO A 363 -7.57 19.39 -2.02
N PHE A 364 -6.66 19.29 -2.98
CA PHE A 364 -6.78 18.47 -4.21
C PHE A 364 -7.98 18.83 -5.12
N GLU A 365 -8.62 19.97 -4.90
CA GLU A 365 -9.53 20.63 -5.85
C GLU A 365 -8.74 21.71 -6.58
N PHE A 366 -8.11 21.34 -7.70
CA PHE A 366 -7.18 22.21 -8.41
C PHE A 366 -7.88 23.28 -9.23
N THR A 367 -7.43 24.53 -9.12
CA THR A 367 -7.93 25.66 -9.93
C THR A 367 -6.94 26.06 -11.02
N HIS A 368 -5.63 25.85 -10.80
CA HIS A 368 -4.58 26.20 -11.76
C HIS A 368 -4.00 24.97 -12.46
N LEU A 369 -3.84 23.87 -11.73
CA LEU A 369 -3.37 22.60 -12.27
C LEU A 369 -4.46 21.91 -13.12
N ARG A 370 -4.20 21.76 -14.42
CA ARG A 370 -5.07 21.00 -15.34
C ARG A 370 -4.61 19.55 -15.47
N LEU A 371 -5.55 18.61 -15.48
CA LEU A 371 -5.27 17.18 -15.60
C LEU A 371 -5.33 16.75 -17.06
N LEU A 372 -4.37 15.94 -17.51
CA LEU A 372 -4.27 15.40 -18.87
C LEU A 372 -4.20 13.87 -18.78
N ASP A 373 -5.27 13.19 -19.19
CA ASP A 373 -5.34 11.72 -19.17
C ASP A 373 -5.01 11.09 -20.54
N ARG A 374 -5.19 11.84 -21.63
CA ARG A 374 -5.07 11.33 -23.00
C ARG A 374 -3.82 11.82 -23.71
N LYS A 375 -3.29 11.00 -24.61
CA LYS A 375 -2.11 11.37 -25.41
C LYS A 375 -2.40 12.56 -26.33
N ALA A 376 -3.56 12.54 -26.99
CA ALA A 376 -3.97 13.63 -27.87
C ALA A 376 -4.03 15.01 -27.16
N GLN A 377 -4.36 15.03 -25.86
CA GLN A 377 -4.38 16.25 -25.07
C GLN A 377 -2.97 16.83 -24.88
N ILE A 378 -1.99 15.97 -24.62
CA ILE A 378 -0.59 16.36 -24.43
C ILE A 378 -0.01 16.88 -25.73
N GLU A 379 -0.22 16.17 -26.85
CA GLU A 379 0.21 16.62 -28.17
C GLU A 379 -0.38 17.99 -28.52
N ARG A 380 -1.68 18.20 -28.24
CA ARG A 380 -2.31 19.51 -28.45
C ARG A 380 -1.75 20.60 -27.54
N VAL A 381 -1.50 20.30 -26.27
CA VAL A 381 -0.89 21.24 -25.33
C VAL A 381 0.53 21.60 -25.75
N LEU A 382 1.31 20.65 -26.28
CA LEU A 382 2.67 20.89 -26.78
C LEU A 382 2.65 21.65 -28.12
N ALA A 383 1.75 21.28 -29.03
CA ALA A 383 1.59 21.89 -30.36
C ALA A 383 0.96 23.29 -30.33
N GLN A 384 0.21 23.62 -29.26
CA GLN A 384 -0.25 24.98 -29.02
C GLN A 384 0.97 25.91 -29.02
N GLN A 385 1.10 26.68 -30.11
CA GLN A 385 2.03 27.78 -30.16
C GLN A 385 1.76 28.70 -28.96
N PRO A 386 2.79 29.36 -28.42
CA PRO A 386 2.62 30.29 -27.32
C PRO A 386 1.79 31.51 -27.80
N GLU A 387 0.47 31.34 -27.86
CA GLU A 387 -0.49 32.34 -28.30
C GLU A 387 -0.51 33.49 -27.29
N THR A 388 -0.38 34.67 -27.86
CA THR A 388 -0.03 35.92 -27.22
C THR A 388 -1.24 36.58 -26.58
N ASN A 389 -1.22 36.74 -25.27
CA ASN A 389 -1.67 38.00 -24.67
C ASN A 389 -0.40 38.83 -24.46
N GLN A 390 -0.20 39.85 -25.30
CA GLN A 390 0.90 40.85 -25.21
C GLN A 390 2.32 40.41 -25.66
N GLY A 391 2.46 39.43 -26.56
CA GLY A 391 3.73 39.21 -27.28
C GLY A 391 4.85 38.49 -26.52
N ARG A 392 4.60 37.93 -25.32
CA ARG A 392 5.54 37.04 -24.62
C ARG A 392 5.10 35.58 -24.69
N PRO A 393 6.02 34.64 -24.95
CA PRO A 393 5.68 33.24 -24.94
C PRO A 393 5.26 32.76 -23.54
N ARG A 394 4.11 32.06 -23.45
CA ARG A 394 3.64 31.48 -22.18
C ARG A 394 4.49 30.27 -21.81
N GLY A 395 5.17 30.32 -20.67
CA GLY A 395 5.85 29.15 -20.11
C GLY A 395 4.83 28.08 -19.69
N LYS A 396 5.21 26.81 -19.86
CA LYS A 396 4.38 25.65 -19.52
C LYS A 396 5.12 24.80 -18.49
N VAL A 397 4.39 24.25 -17.50
CA VAL A 397 4.95 23.31 -16.52
C VAL A 397 4.12 22.04 -16.57
N ILE A 398 4.78 20.92 -16.82
CA ILE A 398 4.15 19.62 -17.01
C ILE A 398 4.78 18.64 -16.00
N LEU A 399 3.99 18.21 -15.03
CA LEU A 399 4.30 17.02 -14.24
C LEU A 399 3.83 15.81 -15.03
N ALA A 400 4.69 14.83 -15.27
CA ALA A 400 4.34 13.68 -16.11
C ALA A 400 4.84 12.35 -15.54
N SER A 401 4.00 11.33 -15.64
CA SER A 401 4.35 9.92 -15.36
C SER A 401 5.25 9.36 -16.46
N ASP A 402 6.34 8.65 -16.23
CA ASP A 402 6.94 8.20 -14.96
C ASP A 402 8.27 8.91 -14.62
N SER A 403 8.74 8.76 -13.39
CA SER A 403 10.00 9.30 -12.87
C SER A 403 11.24 8.74 -13.58
N SER A 404 11.19 7.48 -14.02
CA SER A 404 12.27 6.81 -14.77
C SER A 404 12.50 7.34 -16.19
N LEU A 405 11.51 8.06 -16.74
CA LEU A 405 11.42 8.45 -18.16
C LEU A 405 11.41 7.26 -19.15
N GLU A 406 11.25 6.02 -18.68
CA GLU A 406 11.20 4.83 -19.56
C GLU A 406 9.80 4.54 -20.10
N TRP A 407 8.76 4.91 -19.35
CA TRP A 407 7.36 4.71 -19.70
C TRP A 407 6.51 5.94 -19.31
N GLY A 408 5.25 5.94 -19.73
CA GLY A 408 4.31 7.02 -19.48
C GLY A 408 4.52 8.23 -20.40
N PHE A 409 3.85 9.33 -20.08
CA PHE A 409 3.87 10.58 -20.85
C PHE A 409 5.14 11.41 -20.66
N SER A 410 5.93 11.20 -19.61
CA SER A 410 7.17 11.94 -19.35
C SER A 410 8.18 11.74 -20.49
N LYS A 411 8.23 10.53 -21.04
CA LYS A 411 9.02 10.16 -22.21
C LYS A 411 8.57 10.87 -23.50
N GLU A 412 7.26 10.99 -23.70
CA GLU A 412 6.68 11.66 -24.87
C GLU A 412 6.94 13.17 -24.81
N VAL A 413 6.72 13.76 -23.63
CA VAL A 413 7.02 15.18 -23.39
C VAL A 413 8.51 15.44 -23.59
N LEU A 414 9.41 14.60 -23.04
CA LEU A 414 10.86 14.77 -23.20
C LEU A 414 11.29 14.89 -24.67
N LYS A 415 10.74 14.03 -25.54
CA LYS A 415 11.03 14.08 -26.99
C LYS A 415 10.65 15.40 -27.62
N SER A 416 9.47 15.92 -27.27
CA SER A 416 8.97 17.17 -27.82
C SER A 416 9.76 18.41 -27.36
N ILE A 417 10.32 18.37 -26.15
CA ILE A 417 11.01 19.51 -25.54
C ILE A 417 12.54 19.46 -25.69
N ALA A 418 13.09 18.35 -26.19
CA ALA A 418 14.53 18.08 -26.25
C ALA A 418 15.36 19.14 -26.99
N ASP A 419 14.81 19.69 -28.09
CA ASP A 419 15.55 20.54 -29.02
C ASP A 419 15.70 22.01 -28.56
N ASP A 420 14.82 22.50 -27.68
CA ASP A 420 14.83 23.91 -27.27
C ASP A 420 15.64 24.14 -25.98
N PRO A 421 16.71 24.96 -26.00
CA PRO A 421 17.59 25.22 -24.85
C PRO A 421 16.95 26.07 -23.74
N ARG A 422 15.75 26.61 -23.95
CA ARG A 422 14.97 27.31 -22.92
C ARG A 422 14.28 26.34 -21.97
N ASN A 423 14.07 25.10 -22.41
CA ASN A 423 13.36 24.09 -21.64
C ASN A 423 14.21 23.55 -20.50
N LEU A 424 13.53 23.01 -19.49
CA LEU A 424 14.13 22.48 -18.27
C LEU A 424 13.52 21.14 -17.90
N VAL A 425 14.36 20.17 -17.57
CA VAL A 425 13.95 18.91 -16.92
C VAL A 425 14.41 18.97 -15.47
N VAL A 426 13.50 18.76 -14.53
CA VAL A 426 13.81 18.73 -13.08
C VAL A 426 13.61 17.33 -12.55
N LEU A 427 14.70 16.60 -12.32
CA LEU A 427 14.65 15.28 -11.68
C LEU A 427 14.30 15.46 -10.19
N THR A 428 13.40 14.62 -9.69
CA THR A 428 12.85 14.72 -8.32
C THR A 428 13.33 13.62 -7.39
N GLU A 429 13.97 12.59 -7.91
CA GLU A 429 14.53 11.49 -7.13
C GLU A 429 15.80 10.97 -7.79
N LYS A 430 16.62 10.26 -7.01
CA LYS A 430 17.83 9.59 -7.51
C LYS A 430 17.42 8.38 -8.35
N PRO A 431 17.68 8.36 -9.67
CA PRO A 431 17.28 7.25 -10.51
C PRO A 431 18.10 6.00 -10.24
N ASN A 432 17.45 4.86 -10.38
CA ASN A 432 18.05 3.54 -10.25
C ASN A 432 19.15 3.31 -11.28
N LYS A 433 20.11 2.46 -10.95
CA LYS A 433 21.14 2.03 -11.90
C LYS A 433 21.03 0.52 -12.08
N ASN A 434 20.58 0.10 -13.24
CA ASN A 434 20.56 -1.31 -13.61
C ASN A 434 21.88 -1.70 -14.29
N ALA A 435 22.33 -2.93 -14.07
CA ALA A 435 23.59 -3.43 -14.62
C ALA A 435 23.56 -3.56 -16.15
N ASP A 436 22.41 -3.93 -16.72
CA ASP A 436 22.27 -4.24 -18.14
C ASP A 436 21.95 -3.02 -19.00
N ARG A 437 21.17 -2.07 -18.47
CA ARG A 437 20.74 -0.88 -19.21
C ARG A 437 20.44 0.30 -18.28
N LEU A 438 21.00 1.46 -18.60
CA LEU A 438 20.69 2.71 -17.90
C LEU A 438 19.33 3.25 -18.35
N SER A 439 18.51 3.69 -17.40
CA SER A 439 17.28 4.42 -17.71
C SER A 439 17.59 5.83 -18.23
N ILE A 440 16.67 6.42 -18.98
CA ILE A 440 16.81 7.80 -19.48
C ILE A 440 17.03 8.78 -18.31
N ALA A 441 16.27 8.64 -17.22
CA ALA A 441 16.47 9.46 -16.04
C ALA A 441 17.88 9.32 -15.46
N ARG A 442 18.44 8.10 -15.43
CA ARG A 442 19.80 7.85 -14.97
C ARG A 442 20.86 8.47 -15.86
N VAL A 443 20.66 8.44 -17.18
CA VAL A 443 21.56 9.11 -18.13
C VAL A 443 21.57 10.63 -17.88
N LEU A 444 20.39 11.26 -17.75
CA LEU A 444 20.28 12.69 -17.44
C LEU A 444 20.89 13.04 -16.07
N TRP A 445 20.72 12.16 -15.09
CA TRP A 445 21.32 12.27 -13.77
C TRP A 445 22.84 12.32 -13.83
N ASP A 446 23.45 11.36 -14.54
CA ASP A 446 24.90 11.29 -14.68
C ASP A 446 25.43 12.54 -15.39
N TRP A 447 24.70 13.10 -16.37
CA TRP A 447 25.08 14.34 -17.04
C TRP A 447 25.02 15.56 -16.10
N TRP A 448 23.99 15.61 -15.26
CA TRP A 448 23.87 16.63 -14.21
C TRP A 448 25.03 16.53 -13.20
N LYS A 449 25.44 15.31 -12.82
CA LYS A 449 26.57 15.09 -11.91
C LYS A 449 27.92 15.41 -12.55
N GLU A 450 28.10 15.12 -13.83
CA GLU A 450 29.34 15.37 -14.59
C GLU A 450 29.62 16.85 -14.87
N ARG A 451 28.58 17.68 -15.05
CA ARG A 451 28.68 19.15 -15.27
C ARG A 451 29.57 19.59 -16.46
N LYS A 452 29.86 18.69 -17.41
CA LYS A 452 30.87 18.88 -18.48
C LYS A 452 30.62 20.07 -19.42
N HIS A 453 29.37 20.36 -19.75
CA HIS A 453 29.00 21.39 -20.76
C HIS A 453 28.68 22.76 -20.15
N GLY A 454 29.07 22.98 -18.90
CA GLY A 454 28.86 24.22 -18.19
C GLY A 454 27.60 24.19 -17.32
N VAL A 455 27.66 24.99 -16.25
CA VAL A 455 26.58 25.20 -15.30
C VAL A 455 26.14 26.65 -15.45
N SER A 456 24.86 26.89 -15.72
CA SER A 456 24.31 28.23 -15.45
C SER A 456 24.00 28.30 -13.97
N THR A 457 24.82 29.06 -13.24
CA THR A 457 24.51 29.49 -11.89
C THR A 457 23.69 30.77 -11.99
N GLU A 458 22.42 30.69 -11.67
CA GLU A 458 21.56 31.88 -11.60
C GLU A 458 21.42 32.30 -10.13
N GLU A 459 21.73 33.55 -9.85
CA GLU A 459 21.57 34.16 -8.54
C GLU A 459 20.17 34.78 -8.45
N THR A 460 19.40 34.43 -7.43
CA THR A 460 18.13 35.10 -7.17
C THR A 460 18.37 36.47 -6.51
N ASP A 461 17.31 37.29 -6.43
CA ASP A 461 17.35 38.59 -5.75
C ASP A 461 17.79 38.47 -4.26
N ASN A 462 17.69 37.27 -3.68
CA ASN A 462 18.13 36.95 -2.32
C ASN A 462 19.61 36.51 -2.22
N GLY A 463 20.33 36.40 -3.34
CA GLY A 463 21.74 35.98 -3.38
C GLY A 463 21.96 34.46 -3.35
N ASP A 464 20.89 33.66 -3.44
CA ASP A 464 20.99 32.20 -3.51
C ASP A 464 21.35 31.76 -4.93
N LYS A 465 22.27 30.80 -5.03
CA LYS A 465 22.83 30.30 -6.29
C LYS A 465 22.12 29.02 -6.72
N PHE A 466 21.48 29.03 -7.88
CA PHE A 466 20.78 27.89 -8.47
C PHE A 466 21.52 27.35 -9.68
N GLU A 467 21.87 26.08 -9.63
CA GLU A 467 22.64 25.42 -10.68
C GLU A 467 21.71 24.68 -11.65
N GLN A 468 21.73 25.08 -12.93
CA GLN A 468 21.13 24.33 -14.03
C GLN A 468 22.26 23.89 -14.98
N VAL A 469 22.29 22.62 -15.34
CA VAL A 469 23.32 22.04 -16.22
C VAL A 469 22.80 22.00 -17.65
N TYR A 470 23.62 22.40 -18.62
CA TYR A 470 23.23 22.31 -20.03
C TYR A 470 23.40 20.88 -20.57
N GLY A 471 22.40 20.39 -21.33
CA GLY A 471 22.48 19.11 -22.04
C GLY A 471 23.58 19.06 -23.11
N GLY A 472 23.99 20.22 -23.63
CA GLY A 472 25.18 20.38 -24.46
C GLY A 472 25.07 19.77 -25.87
N GLY A 473 23.85 19.50 -26.35
CA GLY A 473 23.60 18.89 -27.66
C GLY A 473 23.96 17.41 -27.72
N ARG A 474 24.08 16.74 -26.58
CA ARG A 474 24.39 15.31 -26.50
C ARG A 474 23.26 14.47 -27.07
N GLU A 475 23.62 13.42 -27.79
CA GLU A 475 22.67 12.44 -28.31
C GLU A 475 22.18 11.53 -27.17
N LEU A 476 20.86 11.37 -27.09
CA LEU A 476 20.18 10.44 -26.21
C LEU A 476 19.43 9.42 -27.07
N GLU A 477 19.69 8.14 -26.82
CA GLU A 477 18.92 7.04 -27.41
C GLU A 477 17.64 6.81 -26.61
N ILE A 478 16.50 6.93 -27.28
CA ILE A 478 15.19 6.65 -26.69
C ILE A 478 14.62 5.40 -27.35
N ILE A 479 14.37 4.39 -26.52
CA ILE A 479 13.89 3.08 -26.96
C ILE A 479 12.37 3.02 -26.78
N GLU A 480 11.63 2.72 -27.83
CA GLU A 480 10.17 2.66 -27.85
C GLU A 480 9.68 1.22 -28.01
N PRO A 481 9.14 0.62 -26.94
CA PRO A 481 8.52 -0.69 -27.01
C PRO A 481 7.10 -0.56 -27.57
N GLN A 482 6.77 -1.33 -28.61
CA GLN A 482 5.46 -1.37 -29.26
C GLN A 482 4.90 -2.81 -29.29
N ARG A 483 3.58 -2.95 -29.22
CA ARG A 483 2.90 -4.24 -29.40
C ARG A 483 2.58 -4.43 -30.88
N GLN A 484 2.99 -5.56 -31.43
CA GLN A 484 2.58 -6.01 -32.75
C GLN A 484 1.76 -7.30 -32.61
N PRO A 485 0.58 -7.43 -33.25
CA PRO A 485 -0.18 -8.68 -33.22
C PRO A 485 0.61 -9.85 -33.82
N LEU A 486 0.42 -11.06 -33.29
CA LEU A 486 1.00 -12.28 -33.86
C LEU A 486 0.21 -12.72 -35.10
N GLU A 487 0.90 -13.09 -36.17
CA GLU A 487 0.30 -13.54 -37.43
C GLU A 487 0.91 -14.87 -37.92
N GLY A 488 0.09 -15.70 -38.57
CA GLY A 488 0.53 -16.95 -39.21
C GLY A 488 1.14 -17.95 -38.21
N ASN A 489 2.32 -18.48 -38.54
CA ASN A 489 2.99 -19.53 -37.77
C ASN A 489 3.33 -19.10 -36.32
N GLU A 490 3.57 -17.81 -36.07
CA GLU A 490 3.85 -17.30 -34.72
C GLU A 490 2.64 -17.47 -33.80
N LEU A 491 1.43 -17.27 -34.34
CA LEU A 491 0.18 -17.46 -33.61
C LEU A 491 -0.04 -18.92 -33.25
N ASP A 492 0.24 -19.84 -34.17
CA ASP A 492 0.11 -21.29 -33.93
C ASP A 492 1.03 -21.76 -32.80
N VAL A 493 2.29 -21.31 -32.79
CA VAL A 493 3.26 -21.63 -31.73
C VAL A 493 2.79 -21.08 -30.38
N TYR A 494 2.28 -19.84 -30.35
CA TYR A 494 1.77 -19.23 -29.13
C TYR A 494 0.53 -19.98 -28.59
N GLN A 495 -0.41 -20.36 -29.45
CA GLN A 495 -1.60 -21.12 -29.04
C GLN A 495 -1.24 -22.49 -28.47
N GLN A 496 -0.25 -23.17 -29.05
CA GLN A 496 0.26 -24.44 -28.51
C GLN A 496 0.93 -24.27 -27.16
N TRP A 497 1.74 -23.22 -26.99
CA TRP A 497 2.33 -22.87 -25.69
C TRP A 497 1.25 -22.61 -24.65
N LEU A 498 0.22 -21.85 -25.00
CA LEU A 498 -0.88 -21.52 -24.10
C LEU A 498 -1.70 -22.78 -23.72
N ALA A 499 -1.94 -23.69 -24.67
CA ALA A 499 -2.60 -24.98 -24.39
C ALA A 499 -1.78 -25.85 -23.43
N THR A 500 -0.46 -25.92 -23.62
CA THR A 500 0.46 -26.66 -22.76
C THR A 500 0.48 -26.08 -21.35
N GLN A 501 0.52 -24.76 -21.22
CA GLN A 501 0.43 -24.06 -19.93
C GLN A 501 -0.90 -24.34 -19.20
N ARG A 502 -2.03 -24.26 -19.91
CA ARG A 502 -3.34 -24.60 -19.34
C ARG A 502 -3.41 -26.04 -18.84
N GLN A 503 -2.83 -26.99 -19.57
CA GLN A 503 -2.78 -28.39 -19.15
C GLN A 503 -1.96 -28.58 -17.87
N LEU A 504 -0.82 -27.91 -17.75
CA LEU A 504 0.01 -27.93 -16.54
C LEU A 504 -0.72 -27.29 -15.35
N GLN A 505 -1.38 -26.15 -15.56
CA GLN A 505 -2.17 -25.49 -14.52
C GLN A 505 -3.36 -26.34 -14.06
N ALA A 506 -4.08 -26.99 -14.97
CA ALA A 506 -5.18 -27.90 -14.63
C ALA A 506 -4.69 -29.09 -13.79
N THR A 507 -3.51 -29.63 -14.13
CA THR A 507 -2.90 -30.73 -13.37
C THR A 507 -2.49 -30.30 -11.96
N LEU A 508 -1.93 -29.09 -11.81
CA LEU A 508 -1.52 -28.54 -10.51
C LEU A 508 -2.70 -28.16 -9.60
N GLN A 509 -3.86 -27.82 -10.17
CA GLN A 509 -5.06 -27.47 -9.40
C GLN A 509 -5.92 -28.70 -9.02
N GLY A 510 -5.73 -29.84 -9.69
CA GLY A 510 -6.56 -31.06 -9.59
C GLY A 510 -6.43 -31.92 -8.32
N GLY A 511 -6.00 -31.36 -7.19
CA GLY A 511 -5.84 -32.07 -5.92
C GLY A 511 -7.12 -32.31 -5.10
N GLY A 512 -8.32 -32.13 -5.68
CA GLY A 512 -9.59 -32.33 -4.97
C GLY A 512 -10.67 -32.94 -5.87
N SER A 513 -11.26 -34.04 -5.42
CA SER A 513 -12.17 -34.93 -6.17
C SER A 513 -13.58 -34.38 -6.41
N THR A 514 -13.77 -33.07 -6.58
CA THR A 514 -15.08 -32.44 -6.79
C THR A 514 -15.07 -31.24 -7.75
N ALA A 515 -14.23 -31.25 -8.78
CA ALA A 515 -14.26 -30.23 -9.84
C ALA A 515 -14.21 -30.90 -11.21
N LEU A 516 -15.26 -31.66 -11.53
CA LEU A 516 -15.57 -32.09 -12.89
C LEU A 516 -16.84 -31.38 -13.38
N GLU A 517 -16.87 -30.06 -13.27
CA GLU A 517 -17.73 -29.24 -14.12
C GLU A 517 -16.82 -28.38 -14.99
N ALA A 518 -16.71 -28.82 -16.24
CA ALA A 518 -16.10 -28.06 -17.29
C ALA A 518 -16.98 -26.85 -17.60
N ALA A 519 -16.46 -25.65 -17.36
CA ALA A 519 -17.01 -24.44 -17.95
C ALA A 519 -16.70 -24.46 -19.47
N PRO A 520 -17.71 -24.42 -20.35
CA PRO A 520 -17.50 -24.14 -21.76
C PRO A 520 -17.33 -22.62 -21.96
N ASP A 521 -16.48 -22.26 -22.92
CA ASP A 521 -16.33 -20.95 -23.57
C ASP A 521 -15.90 -19.71 -22.77
N VAL A 522 -14.70 -19.22 -23.12
CA VAL A 522 -14.42 -17.78 -23.26
C VAL A 522 -13.80 -17.59 -24.64
N VAL A 523 -14.65 -17.66 -25.66
CA VAL A 523 -14.62 -16.70 -26.76
C VAL A 523 -15.71 -15.68 -26.45
N ASP A 524 -15.26 -14.45 -26.22
CA ASP A 524 -15.97 -13.16 -26.26
C ASP A 524 -17.44 -13.20 -26.71
N ASP A 525 -18.39 -12.97 -25.79
CA ASP A 525 -19.52 -12.08 -26.05
C ASP A 525 -20.11 -11.54 -24.74
N ALA A 526 -20.47 -10.27 -24.78
CA ALA A 526 -21.04 -9.52 -23.68
C ALA A 526 -22.54 -9.83 -23.52
N SER A 527 -22.99 -9.70 -22.27
CA SER A 527 -24.37 -9.46 -21.84
C SER A 527 -25.32 -10.68 -21.63
N SER A 528 -25.48 -10.97 -20.33
CA SER A 528 -26.77 -10.95 -19.59
C SER A 528 -27.60 -12.23 -19.43
N GLU A 529 -27.48 -12.78 -18.21
CA GLU A 529 -28.53 -13.00 -17.20
C GLU A 529 -29.85 -13.76 -17.52
N SER A 530 -29.96 -14.92 -16.85
CA SER A 530 -31.01 -15.29 -15.88
C SER A 530 -32.29 -16.06 -16.31
N SER A 531 -32.65 -17.00 -15.42
CA SER A 531 -33.94 -17.68 -15.16
C SER A 531 -34.34 -18.81 -16.12
N GLU A 532 -34.96 -19.93 -15.70
CA GLU A 532 -35.49 -20.40 -14.41
C GLU A 532 -35.79 -21.92 -14.51
N ASP A 533 -36.19 -22.47 -13.37
CA ASP A 533 -36.45 -23.88 -13.01
C ASP A 533 -37.65 -24.56 -13.73
N SER A 534 -37.69 -25.90 -13.58
CA SER A 534 -38.85 -26.82 -13.63
C SER A 534 -39.33 -27.54 -14.92
N ASP A 535 -39.45 -28.86 -14.73
CA ASP A 535 -40.41 -29.86 -15.24
C ASP A 535 -40.23 -30.60 -16.60
N ASP A 536 -39.99 -31.92 -16.45
CA ASP A 536 -40.34 -33.05 -17.33
C ASP A 536 -41.89 -33.09 -17.60
N PRO A 537 -42.49 -33.81 -18.59
CA PRO A 537 -41.94 -34.89 -19.41
C PRO A 537 -42.37 -34.93 -20.91
N ASP A 538 -41.76 -35.87 -21.64
CA ASP A 538 -42.24 -36.57 -22.85
C ASP A 538 -42.74 -35.75 -24.06
N THR A 539 -41.92 -35.70 -25.12
CA THR A 539 -42.39 -36.04 -26.47
C THR A 539 -41.22 -36.39 -27.38
N GLU A 540 -41.14 -37.67 -27.72
CA GLU A 540 -40.27 -38.17 -28.77
C GLU A 540 -40.68 -37.61 -30.15
N GLN A 541 -39.67 -37.49 -31.03
CA GLN A 541 -39.76 -37.37 -32.48
C GLN A 541 -40.05 -35.98 -33.06
N GLN A 542 -39.03 -35.12 -33.08
CA GLN A 542 -38.62 -34.38 -34.29
C GLN A 542 -37.23 -33.76 -34.10
N GLY A 543 -36.34 -33.93 -35.08
CA GLY A 543 -35.07 -33.19 -35.14
C GLY A 543 -33.80 -34.03 -35.04
N LYS A 544 -33.62 -35.01 -35.96
CA LYS A 544 -32.28 -35.51 -36.31
C LYS A 544 -31.54 -34.46 -37.15
N ALA A 545 -31.23 -33.34 -36.53
CA ALA A 545 -30.32 -32.28 -36.95
C ALA A 545 -30.13 -31.45 -35.67
N LEU A 546 -29.01 -31.48 -34.96
CA LEU A 546 -27.79 -30.75 -35.32
C LEU A 546 -26.65 -31.18 -34.37
N ASN A 547 -26.09 -32.39 -34.56
CA ASN A 547 -24.82 -32.76 -33.93
C ASN A 547 -23.70 -32.73 -34.98
N ILE A 548 -23.38 -31.54 -35.48
CA ILE A 548 -22.27 -31.33 -36.44
C ILE A 548 -20.93 -31.19 -35.69
N SER A 549 -20.96 -30.87 -34.39
CA SER A 549 -19.77 -30.73 -33.53
C SER A 549 -19.00 -32.04 -33.35
N ALA A 550 -19.70 -33.18 -33.34
CA ALA A 550 -19.08 -34.50 -33.21
C ALA A 550 -18.39 -35.00 -34.50
N THR A 551 -18.80 -34.49 -35.67
CA THR A 551 -18.19 -34.86 -36.96
C THR A 551 -17.06 -33.92 -37.39
N MET A 552 -16.95 -32.73 -36.80
CA MET A 552 -15.93 -31.74 -37.17
C MET A 552 -14.52 -32.08 -36.66
N GLY A 553 -14.40 -32.91 -35.61
CA GLY A 553 -13.11 -33.35 -35.07
C GLY A 553 -12.35 -34.37 -35.94
N GLN A 554 -13.02 -35.03 -36.89
CA GLN A 554 -12.41 -36.07 -37.73
C GLN A 554 -12.09 -35.63 -39.17
N ALA A 555 -12.51 -34.42 -39.58
CA ALA A 555 -12.41 -33.98 -40.97
C ALA A 555 -11.20 -33.07 -41.29
N SER A 556 -10.32 -32.77 -40.32
CA SER A 556 -9.23 -31.80 -40.49
C SER A 556 -8.07 -32.24 -41.40
N ARG A 557 -8.14 -33.41 -42.06
CA ARG A 557 -7.04 -33.91 -42.89
C ARG A 557 -7.23 -33.80 -44.40
N LYS A 558 -8.38 -33.38 -44.96
CA LYS A 558 -8.52 -33.26 -46.45
C LYS A 558 -9.79 -32.54 -46.96
N LYS A 559 -9.98 -31.24 -46.66
CA LYS A 559 -10.72 -30.26 -47.51
C LYS A 559 -10.85 -28.92 -46.79
N VAL A 560 -10.34 -27.84 -47.39
CA VAL A 560 -10.27 -26.48 -46.78
C VAL A 560 -11.29 -25.51 -47.41
N VAL A 561 -12.35 -25.99 -48.06
CA VAL A 561 -13.43 -25.11 -48.55
C VAL A 561 -14.77 -25.70 -48.16
N LEU A 562 -15.39 -25.11 -47.13
CA LEU A 562 -16.77 -25.39 -46.71
C LEU A 562 -17.72 -24.77 -47.75
N LYS A 563 -18.77 -25.51 -48.13
CA LYS A 563 -19.83 -24.97 -49.02
C LYS A 563 -20.87 -24.24 -48.20
N ASP A 564 -21.62 -23.34 -48.86
CA ASP A 564 -22.71 -22.57 -48.24
C ASP A 564 -23.76 -23.48 -47.54
N GLU A 565 -23.96 -24.70 -48.02
CA GLU A 565 -24.86 -25.70 -47.45
C GLU A 565 -24.38 -26.26 -46.08
N ASP A 566 -23.06 -26.26 -45.82
CA ASP A 566 -22.45 -26.77 -44.58
C ASP A 566 -22.48 -25.75 -43.43
N LEU A 567 -22.75 -24.48 -43.73
CA LEU A 567 -22.79 -23.38 -42.76
C LEU A 567 -24.16 -23.19 -42.11
N GLY A 568 -25.22 -23.81 -42.64
CA GLY A 568 -26.57 -23.74 -42.08
C GLY A 568 -27.04 -22.32 -41.78
N VAL A 569 -27.66 -22.10 -40.62
CA VAL A 569 -28.17 -20.79 -40.17
C VAL A 569 -27.04 -19.78 -39.93
N MET A 570 -25.80 -20.25 -39.70
CA MET A 570 -24.63 -19.38 -39.47
C MET A 570 -24.19 -18.62 -40.73
N ILE A 571 -24.78 -18.91 -41.90
CA ILE A 571 -24.52 -18.16 -43.12
C ILE A 571 -24.92 -16.69 -43.01
N MET A 572 -25.95 -16.37 -42.20
CA MET A 572 -26.41 -14.99 -42.02
C MET A 572 -25.46 -14.17 -41.13
N LEU A 573 -24.71 -14.84 -40.24
CA LEU A 573 -23.76 -14.21 -39.32
C LEU A 573 -22.34 -14.14 -39.89
N LYS A 574 -21.92 -15.14 -40.69
CA LYS A 574 -20.52 -15.28 -41.13
C LYS A 574 -20.24 -14.84 -42.57
N LYS A 575 -21.26 -14.62 -43.40
CA LYS A 575 -21.07 -14.21 -44.80
C LYS A 575 -20.80 -12.70 -44.88
N LYS A 576 -19.63 -12.32 -45.38
CA LYS A 576 -19.23 -10.91 -45.60
C LYS A 576 -20.28 -10.20 -46.48
N GLY A 577 -20.95 -9.18 -45.95
CA GLY A 577 -21.88 -8.32 -46.67
C GLY A 577 -23.37 -8.52 -46.40
N VAL A 578 -23.74 -9.39 -45.45
CA VAL A 578 -25.11 -9.51 -44.94
C VAL A 578 -25.20 -8.79 -43.59
N TYR A 579 -26.11 -7.84 -43.45
CA TYR A 579 -26.37 -7.11 -42.22
C TYR A 579 -27.88 -7.15 -41.94
N ASP A 580 -28.28 -7.44 -40.70
CA ASP A 580 -29.70 -7.49 -40.31
C ASP A 580 -30.39 -6.11 -40.38
N PHE A 581 -29.63 -5.01 -40.31
CA PHE A 581 -30.19 -3.65 -40.34
C PHE A 581 -29.27 -2.66 -41.07
N ASP A 582 -29.79 -1.97 -42.09
CA ASP A 582 -29.03 -0.96 -42.82
C ASP A 582 -28.99 0.37 -42.04
N VAL A 583 -27.82 0.68 -41.51
CA VAL A 583 -27.53 1.91 -40.73
C VAL A 583 -27.06 3.08 -41.60
N ARG A 584 -26.97 2.91 -42.93
CA ARG A 584 -26.54 3.97 -43.84
C ARG A 584 -27.63 5.05 -43.93
N GLY A 585 -27.32 6.25 -43.44
CA GLY A 585 -28.19 7.43 -43.49
C GLY A 585 -28.89 7.81 -42.18
N LYS A 586 -28.81 6.98 -41.14
CA LYS A 586 -29.39 7.29 -39.81
C LYS A 586 -28.36 8.01 -38.93
N LYS A 587 -28.78 9.08 -38.22
CA LYS A 587 -27.92 9.88 -37.33
C LYS A 587 -28.41 9.80 -35.88
N GLY A 588 -27.48 9.86 -34.93
CA GLY A 588 -27.77 9.86 -33.50
C GLY A 588 -28.00 8.45 -32.93
N ARG A 589 -28.80 8.38 -31.85
CA ARG A 589 -29.04 7.17 -31.05
C ARG A 589 -29.58 5.98 -31.87
N GLU A 590 -30.28 6.26 -32.97
CA GLU A 590 -30.85 5.28 -33.89
C GLU A 590 -29.81 4.52 -34.73
N ARG A 591 -28.54 4.99 -34.76
CA ARG A 591 -27.42 4.27 -35.39
C ARG A 591 -26.84 3.20 -34.47
N MET A 592 -26.93 3.38 -33.15
CA MET A 592 -26.28 2.52 -32.16
C MET A 592 -27.26 1.53 -31.52
N PHE A 593 -28.54 1.89 -31.41
CA PHE A 593 -29.58 1.01 -30.87
C PHE A 593 -30.82 1.08 -31.78
N PRO A 594 -31.15 0.01 -32.53
CA PRO A 594 -32.31 -0.01 -33.43
C PRO A 594 -33.67 -0.07 -32.71
N VAL A 595 -33.69 -0.07 -31.37
CA VAL A 595 -34.91 -0.12 -30.55
C VAL A 595 -35.11 1.21 -29.82
N ALA A 596 -36.17 1.92 -30.19
CA ALA A 596 -36.60 3.14 -29.49
C ALA A 596 -37.34 2.77 -28.20
N ILE A 597 -36.67 2.89 -27.05
CA ILE A 597 -37.29 2.69 -25.73
C ILE A 597 -38.32 3.82 -25.50
N ARG A 598 -39.62 3.51 -25.61
CA ARG A 598 -40.69 4.44 -25.27
C ARG A 598 -40.86 4.49 -23.74
N ARG A 599 -40.97 5.69 -23.16
CA ARG A 599 -41.19 5.87 -21.72
C ARG A 599 -42.53 5.25 -21.31
N LYS A 600 -42.48 4.30 -20.38
CA LYS A 600 -43.64 3.64 -19.77
C LYS A 600 -44.46 4.65 -18.96
N ARG A 601 -45.79 4.52 -18.99
CA ARG A 601 -46.73 5.39 -18.25
C ARG A 601 -47.30 4.58 -17.10
N ASN A 602 -47.08 5.03 -15.87
CA ASN A 602 -47.61 4.38 -14.67
C ASN A 602 -48.85 5.14 -14.17
N ASP A 603 -49.84 4.41 -13.67
CA ASP A 603 -50.96 4.92 -12.88
C ASP A 603 -50.83 4.51 -11.40
N ASP A 604 -51.80 4.89 -10.56
CA ASP A 604 -51.79 4.65 -9.11
C ASP A 604 -51.82 3.15 -8.73
N TYR A 605 -52.02 2.24 -9.70
CA TYR A 605 -52.04 0.79 -9.50
C TYR A 605 -50.91 0.04 -10.25
N GLY A 606 -50.05 0.74 -10.99
CA GLY A 606 -48.86 0.15 -11.61
C GLY A 606 -48.62 0.59 -13.06
N GLU A 607 -47.98 -0.26 -13.85
CA GLU A 607 -47.69 0.01 -15.26
C GLU A 607 -48.96 -0.14 -16.12
N LEU A 608 -49.31 0.90 -16.88
CA LEU A 608 -50.49 0.86 -17.75
C LEU A 608 -50.22 -0.03 -18.97
N ILE A 609 -50.78 -1.24 -18.94
CA ILE A 609 -50.67 -2.25 -20.00
C ILE A 609 -51.34 -1.73 -21.28
N ARG A 610 -50.58 -1.63 -22.37
CA ARG A 610 -51.11 -1.32 -23.70
C ARG A 610 -51.49 -2.62 -24.40
N PRO A 611 -52.75 -2.80 -24.84
CA PRO A 611 -53.17 -4.02 -25.55
C PRO A 611 -52.38 -4.29 -26.83
N GLU A 612 -51.85 -3.24 -27.47
CA GLU A 612 -51.05 -3.32 -28.70
C GLU A 612 -49.70 -4.03 -28.55
N ASP A 613 -49.13 -4.06 -27.33
CA ASP A 613 -47.83 -4.68 -27.06
C ASP A 613 -47.92 -6.22 -26.90
N TYR A 614 -49.13 -6.79 -26.88
CA TYR A 614 -49.40 -8.22 -26.67
C TYR A 614 -50.02 -8.91 -27.91
N LEU A 615 -50.10 -8.23 -29.04
CA LEU A 615 -50.51 -8.82 -30.31
C LEU A 615 -49.40 -9.74 -30.85
N ARG A 616 -49.77 -10.89 -31.42
CA ARG A 616 -48.80 -11.78 -32.09
C ARG A 616 -48.16 -11.05 -33.27
N ALA A 617 -46.89 -11.35 -33.54
CA ALA A 617 -46.10 -10.67 -34.59
C ALA A 617 -46.77 -10.70 -35.98
N GLU A 618 -47.50 -11.79 -36.28
CA GLU A 618 -48.33 -11.97 -37.48
C GLU A 618 -49.52 -11.00 -37.56
N GLU A 619 -50.19 -10.66 -36.44
CA GLU A 619 -51.28 -9.67 -36.40
C GLU A 619 -50.78 -8.23 -36.37
N ARG A 620 -49.52 -8.02 -35.93
CA ARG A 620 -48.86 -6.71 -35.91
C ARG A 620 -48.46 -6.26 -37.31
N GLU A 621 -48.00 -7.18 -38.17
CA GLU A 621 -47.72 -6.90 -39.59
C GLU A 621 -49.00 -6.55 -40.36
N ASP A 622 -50.14 -7.19 -40.06
CA ASP A 622 -51.43 -6.87 -40.70
C ASP A 622 -51.94 -5.47 -40.33
N GLY A 623 -51.66 -4.99 -39.11
CA GLY A 623 -51.99 -3.63 -38.66
C GLY A 623 -51.13 -2.54 -39.31
N ASP A 624 -49.81 -2.76 -39.40
CA ASP A 624 -48.87 -1.81 -40.03
C ASP A 624 -49.01 -1.78 -41.56
N ALA A 625 -49.44 -2.88 -42.19
CA ALA A 625 -49.75 -2.94 -43.63
C ALA A 625 -51.04 -2.18 -43.98
N ALA A 626 -52.03 -2.15 -43.07
CA ALA A 626 -53.27 -1.40 -43.27
C ALA A 626 -53.07 0.12 -43.13
N ASP A 627 -52.16 0.57 -42.26
CA ASP A 627 -51.87 1.99 -42.03
C ASP A 627 -50.99 2.61 -43.14
N ALA A 628 -50.17 1.78 -43.81
CA ALA A 628 -49.36 2.19 -44.96
C ALA A 628 -50.20 2.49 -46.22
N GLN A 629 -51.39 1.91 -46.36
CA GLN A 629 -52.24 2.05 -47.55
C GLN A 629 -53.23 3.24 -47.48
N GLN A 630 -53.35 3.91 -46.34
CA GLN A 630 -54.28 5.03 -46.15
C GLN A 630 -53.62 6.43 -46.16
N SER A 631 -52.28 6.53 -46.24
CA SER A 631 -51.56 7.82 -46.28
C SER A 631 -51.41 8.44 -47.69
N GLY A 632 -51.92 7.78 -48.73
CA GLY A 632 -51.72 8.16 -50.14
C GLY A 632 -52.76 9.10 -50.77
N ARG A 633 -53.59 9.83 -50.02
CA ARG A 633 -54.59 10.72 -50.66
C ARG A 633 -54.97 11.99 -49.86
N ARG A 634 -54.65 13.11 -50.50
CA ARG A 634 -55.21 14.49 -50.44
C ARG A 634 -54.62 15.51 -49.46
N ASP A 635 -53.91 16.42 -50.12
CA ASP A 635 -53.66 17.82 -49.81
C ASP A 635 -54.94 18.69 -49.83
N THR A 636 -54.81 19.87 -49.23
CA THR A 636 -55.64 21.10 -49.29
C THR A 636 -56.95 21.20 -48.51
N GLY A 637 -57.07 22.29 -47.73
CA GLY A 637 -58.34 23.02 -47.58
C GLY A 637 -58.89 23.20 -46.16
N ASP A 638 -58.60 24.36 -45.60
CA ASP A 638 -59.61 25.30 -45.09
C ASP A 638 -60.50 24.95 -43.87
N ASN A 639 -60.30 25.76 -42.82
CA ASN A 639 -61.33 26.49 -42.06
C ASN A 639 -62.35 25.79 -41.13
N LEU A 640 -62.63 26.52 -40.04
CA LEU A 640 -63.81 26.48 -39.13
C LEU A 640 -63.70 25.43 -37.99
N GLY A 641 -63.70 25.76 -36.70
CA GLY A 641 -64.33 26.89 -36.01
C GLY A 641 -65.60 26.43 -35.27
N LYS A 642 -65.53 26.29 -33.94
CA LYS A 642 -66.61 26.51 -32.93
C LYS A 642 -66.07 26.08 -31.54
N LYS A 643 -65.83 27.03 -30.62
CA LYS A 643 -66.78 27.58 -29.60
C LYS A 643 -67.22 26.50 -28.60
N ARG A 644 -67.25 26.63 -27.27
CA ARG A 644 -67.04 27.67 -26.22
C ARG A 644 -66.91 26.86 -24.92
N LYS A 645 -65.95 27.08 -24.02
CA LYS A 645 -65.90 28.06 -22.91
C LYS A 645 -67.08 28.00 -21.91
N TRP A 646 -66.73 27.77 -20.64
CA TRP A 646 -67.26 28.43 -19.43
C TRP A 646 -66.07 28.46 -18.44
N ASP A 647 -65.31 29.56 -18.32
CA ASP A 647 -65.48 30.70 -17.37
C ASP A 647 -65.29 30.27 -15.91
N ASP A 648 -64.61 30.98 -15.00
CA ASP A 648 -63.91 32.29 -14.92
C ASP A 648 -63.23 32.23 -13.50
N VAL A 649 -62.12 32.89 -13.13
CA VAL A 649 -62.00 34.31 -12.76
C VAL A 649 -60.52 34.65 -12.53
N GLY A 650 -60.15 35.90 -12.84
CA GLY A 650 -58.84 36.61 -12.84
C GLY A 650 -57.87 36.40 -11.67
N THR A 651 -56.61 36.88 -11.72
CA THR A 651 -56.15 38.20 -12.21
C THR A 651 -54.63 38.23 -12.44
N ARG A 652 -54.18 39.24 -13.22
CA ARG A 652 -52.83 39.49 -13.80
C ARG A 652 -51.73 39.91 -12.79
N SER A 653 -50.47 39.47 -13.00
CA SER A 653 -49.31 40.29 -13.45
C SER A 653 -47.94 39.59 -13.22
N SER A 654 -47.10 39.52 -14.26
CA SER A 654 -45.69 39.05 -14.26
C SER A 654 -44.72 39.95 -13.46
N PRO A 655 -43.38 39.72 -13.47
CA PRO A 655 -42.61 38.50 -13.24
C PRO A 655 -41.50 38.73 -12.18
N ASN A 656 -41.13 37.73 -11.36
CA ASN A 656 -39.73 37.65 -10.92
C ASN A 656 -39.29 36.30 -10.35
N LYS A 657 -37.99 36.09 -10.55
CA LYS A 657 -37.12 34.95 -10.33
C LYS A 657 -36.64 34.89 -8.87
N ARG A 658 -36.96 33.85 -8.10
CA ARG A 658 -35.99 33.13 -7.22
C ARG A 658 -36.61 31.94 -6.47
N MET A 659 -35.74 30.95 -6.27
CA MET A 659 -35.84 29.68 -5.55
C MET A 659 -36.53 29.73 -4.18
N GLN A 660 -37.17 28.62 -3.81
CA GLN A 660 -36.92 28.05 -2.49
C GLN A 660 -36.92 26.53 -2.48
N THR A 661 -35.83 26.04 -1.90
CA THR A 661 -35.44 24.71 -1.48
C THR A 661 -36.40 24.11 -0.44
N GLN A 662 -36.66 22.80 -0.51
CA GLN A 662 -36.80 21.94 0.66
C GLN A 662 -36.09 20.59 0.43
N ARG A 663 -35.20 20.27 1.38
CA ARG A 663 -34.48 18.99 1.59
C ARG A 663 -35.38 18.01 2.39
N PRO A 664 -34.89 16.86 2.88
CA PRO A 664 -34.34 15.69 2.17
C PRO A 664 -35.01 14.37 2.64
N GLY A 665 -34.82 13.27 1.90
CA GLY A 665 -35.16 11.92 2.31
C GLY A 665 -34.08 10.95 1.83
N SER A 666 -33.56 10.16 2.76
CA SER A 666 -32.33 9.36 2.73
C SER A 666 -32.52 7.91 2.25
N ALA A 667 -31.38 7.36 1.80
CA ALA A 667 -30.91 5.96 1.88
C ALA A 667 -30.93 5.09 0.60
N ASP A 668 -29.72 4.56 0.36
CA ASP A 668 -29.29 3.32 -0.30
C ASP A 668 -29.45 3.09 -1.80
N GLY A 669 -28.29 2.83 -2.42
CA GLY A 669 -28.10 2.36 -3.79
C GLY A 669 -26.68 2.63 -4.26
N LEU A 670 -25.78 1.69 -3.99
CA LEU A 670 -24.45 1.60 -4.62
C LEU A 670 -24.61 1.27 -6.12
N ASP A 671 -23.58 1.66 -6.88
CA ASP A 671 -23.33 1.42 -8.32
C ASP A 671 -24.06 2.30 -9.34
N ASN A 672 -23.32 3.30 -9.86
CA ASN A 672 -23.15 3.47 -11.30
C ASN A 672 -21.93 4.36 -11.61
N ASP A 673 -20.93 3.79 -12.31
CA ASP A 673 -19.77 4.49 -12.87
C ASP A 673 -20.19 5.35 -14.08
N LEU A 674 -20.95 6.41 -13.81
CA LEU A 674 -21.10 7.54 -14.73
C LEU A 674 -20.28 8.69 -14.16
N VAL A 675 -19.12 8.94 -14.78
CA VAL A 675 -18.23 10.06 -14.49
C VAL A 675 -19.06 11.35 -14.37
N PRO A 676 -19.25 11.93 -13.17
CA PRO A 676 -19.91 13.22 -13.05
C PRO A 676 -18.89 14.26 -13.48
N ARG A 677 -19.23 15.02 -14.52
CA ARG A 677 -18.49 16.22 -14.93
C ARG A 677 -18.30 17.13 -13.71
N VAL A 678 -17.04 17.46 -13.41
CA VAL A 678 -16.70 18.52 -12.46
C VAL A 678 -17.06 19.83 -13.15
N ASP A 679 -18.19 20.43 -12.79
CA ASP A 679 -18.53 21.79 -13.18
C ASP A 679 -17.65 22.78 -12.38
N GLY A 680 -16.47 23.07 -12.92
CA GLY A 680 -15.51 24.06 -12.45
C GLY A 680 -14.80 24.74 -13.62
N SER A 681 -15.36 25.86 -14.06
CA SER A 681 -14.85 26.84 -15.05
C SER A 681 -14.39 26.34 -16.43
N GLY A 682 -15.27 26.52 -17.43
CA GLY A 682 -14.94 26.56 -18.86
C GLY A 682 -14.80 25.18 -19.49
N GLY A 683 -15.76 24.79 -20.34
CA GLY A 683 -15.62 23.59 -21.18
C GLY A 683 -14.36 23.71 -22.02
N ASP A 684 -13.35 22.90 -21.71
CA ASP A 684 -12.05 22.90 -22.38
C ASP A 684 -12.19 22.08 -23.66
N ASP A 685 -11.78 22.62 -24.82
CA ASP A 685 -11.80 21.95 -26.12
C ASP A 685 -10.95 20.66 -26.15
N LEU A 686 -10.25 20.34 -25.05
CA LEU A 686 -9.39 19.17 -24.84
C LEU A 686 -10.18 17.89 -24.46
N ASP A 687 -11.37 18.02 -23.88
CA ASP A 687 -12.17 16.87 -23.42
C ASP A 687 -12.80 16.07 -24.58
N GLY A 688 -12.96 16.73 -25.74
CA GLY A 688 -13.53 16.14 -26.95
C GLY A 688 -12.54 15.36 -27.83
N LEU A 689 -11.27 15.24 -27.43
CA LEU A 689 -10.23 14.55 -28.21
C LEU A 689 -10.26 13.04 -27.93
N GLU A 690 -10.58 12.23 -28.93
CA GLU A 690 -10.48 10.76 -28.86
C GLU A 690 -9.04 10.32 -29.17
N ASP A 691 -8.51 9.35 -28.42
CA ASP A 691 -7.22 8.72 -28.75
C ASP A 691 -7.49 7.70 -29.89
N GLU A 692 -6.85 7.88 -31.06
CA GLU A 692 -7.05 7.03 -32.24
C GLU A 692 -6.44 5.60 -32.12
N ALA A 693 -5.82 5.25 -30.99
CA ALA A 693 -5.15 3.97 -30.81
C ALA A 693 -6.11 2.93 -30.20
N GLU A 694 -6.78 2.14 -31.04
CA GLU A 694 -7.49 0.94 -30.56
C GLU A 694 -6.49 -0.02 -29.88
N PRO A 695 -6.82 -0.56 -28.70
CA PRO A 695 -5.97 -1.53 -28.05
C PRO A 695 -5.85 -2.77 -28.94
N VAL A 696 -4.62 -3.21 -29.22
CA VAL A 696 -4.39 -4.47 -29.93
C VAL A 696 -4.96 -5.62 -29.09
N VAL A 697 -6.13 -6.13 -29.50
CA VAL A 697 -6.80 -7.26 -28.85
C VAL A 697 -6.21 -8.55 -29.40
N GLY A 698 -5.68 -9.39 -28.51
CA GLY A 698 -5.13 -10.70 -28.85
C GLY A 698 -3.64 -10.86 -28.56
N PRO A 699 -3.07 -12.03 -28.89
CA PRO A 699 -1.67 -12.33 -28.60
C PRO A 699 -0.75 -11.46 -29.47
N SER A 700 0.32 -10.98 -28.85
CA SER A 700 1.21 -9.98 -29.44
C SER A 700 2.68 -10.29 -29.16
N LYS A 701 3.57 -9.74 -30.00
CA LYS A 701 5.01 -9.68 -29.77
C LYS A 701 5.46 -8.28 -29.47
N LEU A 702 6.59 -8.20 -28.79
CA LEU A 702 7.28 -6.95 -28.52
C LEU A 702 8.19 -6.60 -29.70
N THR A 703 7.95 -5.45 -30.31
CA THR A 703 8.88 -4.81 -31.25
C THR A 703 9.47 -3.57 -30.62
N VAL A 704 10.75 -3.33 -30.82
CA VAL A 704 11.46 -2.22 -30.21
C VAL A 704 12.01 -1.32 -31.32
N SER A 705 11.60 -0.05 -31.33
CA SER A 705 12.21 0.98 -32.19
C SER A 705 13.15 1.86 -31.36
N THR A 706 14.26 2.30 -31.94
CA THR A 706 15.20 3.21 -31.28
C THR A 706 15.26 4.52 -32.05
N THR A 707 15.05 5.63 -31.35
CA THR A 707 15.11 6.98 -31.89
C THR A 707 16.18 7.76 -31.16
N THR A 708 17.13 8.35 -31.90
CA THR A 708 18.15 9.24 -31.33
C THR A 708 17.64 10.68 -31.31
N VAL A 709 17.77 11.34 -30.17
CA VAL A 709 17.34 12.74 -29.97
C VAL A 709 18.50 13.55 -29.40
N THR A 710 18.76 14.72 -29.98
CA THR A 710 19.76 15.66 -29.49
C THR A 710 19.19 16.52 -28.36
N LEU A 711 19.80 16.49 -27.18
CA LEU A 711 19.35 17.21 -26.00
C LEU A 711 20.05 18.57 -25.84
N ASN A 712 19.30 19.64 -26.11
CA ASN A 712 19.73 21.03 -25.93
C ASN A 712 19.18 21.68 -24.65
N LEU A 713 18.19 21.06 -24.02
CA LEU A 713 17.55 21.54 -22.79
C LEU A 713 18.47 21.58 -21.55
N ARG A 714 18.00 22.24 -20.49
CA ARG A 714 18.69 22.29 -19.19
C ARG A 714 18.20 21.20 -18.26
N ILE A 715 19.06 20.73 -17.36
CA ILE A 715 18.78 19.68 -16.37
C ILE A 715 19.03 20.25 -14.98
N ALA A 716 18.09 20.04 -14.07
CA ALA A 716 18.21 20.32 -12.64
C ALA A 716 17.80 19.10 -11.82
N PHE A 717 18.25 19.05 -10.57
CA PHE A 717 17.82 18.06 -9.59
C PHE A 717 17.39 18.75 -8.30
N VAL A 718 16.26 18.29 -7.77
CA VAL A 718 15.79 18.64 -6.43
C VAL A 718 15.23 17.38 -5.76
N ASP A 719 15.81 16.96 -4.64
CA ASP A 719 15.48 15.68 -4.01
C ASP A 719 14.13 15.69 -3.26
N PHE A 720 13.08 15.19 -3.90
CA PHE A 720 11.76 14.93 -3.34
C PHE A 720 11.50 13.43 -3.10
N SER A 721 12.54 12.60 -2.95
CA SER A 721 12.40 11.15 -2.68
C SER A 721 11.64 10.86 -1.39
N GLY A 722 11.66 11.77 -0.42
CA GLY A 722 10.93 11.61 0.85
C GLY A 722 11.40 10.37 1.63
N LEU A 723 12.71 10.17 1.72
CA LEU A 723 13.37 9.10 2.47
C LEU A 723 14.05 9.64 3.73
N HIS A 724 14.40 8.76 4.66
CA HIS A 724 15.11 9.12 5.87
C HIS A 724 16.55 9.57 5.56
N ASP A 725 17.04 10.55 6.31
CA ASP A 725 18.43 10.99 6.23
C ASP A 725 19.31 10.25 7.25
N LYS A 726 20.62 10.29 7.02
CA LYS A 726 21.63 9.70 7.91
C LYS A 726 21.50 10.22 9.35
N ARG A 727 21.12 11.50 9.51
CA ARG A 727 20.91 12.12 10.83
C ARG A 727 19.72 11.51 11.57
N SER A 728 18.59 11.28 10.89
CA SER A 728 17.42 10.65 11.50
C SER A 728 17.72 9.21 11.93
N LEU A 729 18.45 8.45 11.12
CA LEU A 729 18.90 7.10 11.49
C LEU A 729 19.80 7.13 12.74
N HIS A 730 20.79 8.02 12.77
CA HIS A 730 21.68 8.19 13.91
C HIS A 730 20.95 8.60 15.19
N MET A 731 19.82 9.30 15.07
CA MET A 731 18.99 9.70 16.21
C MET A 731 18.06 8.57 16.66
N LEU A 732 17.40 7.87 15.73
CA LEU A 732 16.34 6.91 16.05
C LEU A 732 16.85 5.51 16.39
N ILE A 733 17.86 4.98 15.68
CA ILE A 733 18.38 3.64 15.95
C ILE A 733 18.78 3.47 17.43
N PRO A 734 19.48 4.43 18.07
CA PRO A 734 19.82 4.32 19.48
C PRO A 734 18.63 4.49 20.45
N LEU A 735 17.53 5.13 20.01
CA LEU A 735 16.29 5.23 20.80
C LEU A 735 15.45 3.95 20.70
N ILE A 736 15.41 3.32 19.52
CA ILE A 736 14.72 2.06 19.26
C ILE A 736 15.41 0.90 19.99
N GLN A 737 16.75 0.91 20.05
CA GLN A 737 17.57 -0.14 20.69
C GLN A 737 17.25 -1.56 20.17
N PRO A 738 17.31 -1.81 18.84
CA PRO A 738 17.05 -3.14 18.30
C PRO A 738 18.13 -4.13 18.76
N ARG A 739 17.76 -5.40 18.99
CA ARG A 739 18.73 -6.45 19.35
C ARG A 739 19.58 -6.88 18.14
N LYS A 740 18.95 -6.95 16.97
CA LYS A 740 19.59 -7.19 15.67
C LYS A 740 19.11 -6.14 14.67
N LEU A 741 20.01 -5.63 13.85
CA LEU A 741 19.71 -4.67 12.78
C LEU A 741 20.03 -5.31 11.43
N VAL A 742 19.06 -5.36 10.52
CA VAL A 742 19.25 -5.86 9.16
C VAL A 742 19.08 -4.69 8.22
N LEU A 743 20.14 -4.36 7.48
CA LEU A 743 20.08 -3.34 6.44
C LEU A 743 19.76 -4.01 5.10
N VAL A 744 18.66 -3.59 4.51
CA VAL A 744 18.20 -4.01 3.18
C VAL A 744 18.19 -2.78 2.26
N ALA A 745 17.99 -2.98 0.95
CA ALA A 745 18.07 -1.91 -0.05
C ALA A 745 19.46 -1.24 -0.17
N GLY A 746 19.55 -0.23 -1.04
CA GLY A 746 20.69 0.67 -1.21
C GLY A 746 21.91 0.06 -1.90
N SER A 747 22.83 0.94 -2.34
CA SER A 747 24.06 0.49 -3.00
C SER A 747 25.00 -0.20 -2.00
N GLU A 748 25.97 -0.97 -2.50
CA GLU A 748 26.98 -1.61 -1.65
C GLU A 748 27.77 -0.58 -0.83
N GLU A 749 28.12 0.54 -1.45
CA GLU A 749 28.85 1.63 -0.79
C GLU A 749 28.03 2.29 0.34
N GLU A 750 26.76 2.61 0.07
CA GLU A 750 25.85 3.22 1.05
C GLU A 750 25.59 2.28 2.24
N THR A 751 25.33 1.00 1.95
CA THR A 751 25.00 -0.02 2.94
C THR A 751 26.19 -0.31 3.87
N VAL A 752 27.40 -0.46 3.31
CA VAL A 752 28.61 -0.72 4.10
C VAL A 752 28.97 0.49 4.98
N ALA A 753 28.84 1.70 4.44
CA ALA A 753 29.09 2.93 5.20
C ALA A 753 28.11 3.09 6.37
N LEU A 754 26.81 2.88 6.12
CA LEU A 754 25.78 2.97 7.16
C LEU A 754 25.95 1.87 8.22
N ALA A 755 26.28 0.64 7.81
CA ALA A 755 26.53 -0.46 8.73
C ALA A 755 27.70 -0.14 9.69
N ALA A 756 28.79 0.41 9.17
CA ALA A 756 29.94 0.81 9.98
C ALA A 756 29.58 1.89 11.02
N ASP A 757 28.74 2.85 10.64
CA ASP A 757 28.31 3.91 11.54
C ASP A 757 27.32 3.42 12.60
N CYS A 758 26.37 2.54 12.22
CA CYS A 758 25.44 1.92 13.16
C CYS A 758 26.17 1.06 14.20
N ARG A 759 27.18 0.28 13.79
CA ARG A 759 28.02 -0.49 14.73
C ARG A 759 28.68 0.43 15.76
N LYS A 760 29.31 1.54 15.33
CA LYS A 760 29.95 2.51 16.22
C LYS A 760 28.95 3.12 17.22
N LEU A 761 27.77 3.55 16.74
CA LEU A 761 26.76 4.19 17.57
C LEU A 761 26.21 3.24 18.65
N LEU A 762 25.96 1.99 18.29
CA LEU A 762 25.42 0.98 19.21
C LEU A 762 26.47 0.54 20.24
N THR A 763 27.73 0.34 19.82
CA THR A 763 28.83 0.03 20.75
C THR A 763 29.09 1.18 21.75
N ALA A 764 29.00 2.44 21.32
CA ALA A 764 29.24 3.61 22.17
C ALA A 764 28.20 3.77 23.30
N GLN A 765 26.95 3.36 23.08
CA GLN A 765 25.90 3.44 24.10
C GLN A 765 25.93 2.28 25.10
N LEU A 766 26.35 1.09 24.67
CA LEU A 766 26.30 -0.11 25.51
C LEU A 766 27.35 -0.11 26.63
N GLY A 767 28.43 0.68 26.53
CA GLY A 767 29.31 1.06 27.65
C GLY A 767 29.94 -0.10 28.46
N SER A 768 29.76 -1.35 28.06
CA SER A 768 30.21 -2.53 28.78
C SER A 768 31.29 -3.24 27.98
N THR A 769 32.53 -2.84 28.20
CA THR A 769 33.62 -3.81 28.24
C THR A 769 33.35 -4.74 29.43
N THR A 770 32.52 -5.75 29.25
CA THR A 770 32.51 -6.89 30.17
C THR A 770 33.88 -7.55 30.06
N ALA A 771 34.49 -7.86 31.20
CA ALA A 771 35.82 -8.49 31.30
C ALA A 771 35.86 -9.95 30.75
N ASN A 772 34.76 -10.41 30.15
CA ASN A 772 34.63 -11.69 29.47
C ASN A 772 34.29 -11.36 28.01
N GLY A 773 35.19 -11.67 27.08
CA GLY A 773 35.13 -11.29 25.66
C GLY A 773 34.03 -11.96 24.83
N GLU A 774 32.78 -11.86 25.27
CA GLU A 774 31.60 -12.10 24.45
C GLU A 774 31.03 -10.74 24.03
N ASP A 775 31.04 -10.46 22.73
CA ASP A 775 30.56 -9.22 22.11
C ASP A 775 29.07 -9.02 22.46
N SER A 776 28.77 -8.25 23.52
CA SER A 776 27.41 -7.77 23.81
C SER A 776 27.03 -6.58 22.90
N GLY A 777 27.44 -6.62 21.63
CA GLY A 777 27.12 -5.63 20.61
C GLY A 777 25.84 -6.01 19.87
N VAL A 778 25.11 -5.02 19.35
CA VAL A 778 24.00 -5.26 18.43
C VAL A 778 24.57 -5.80 17.11
N ASP A 779 24.09 -6.96 16.68
CA ASP A 779 24.50 -7.54 15.41
C ASP A 779 23.88 -6.76 14.24
N VAL A 780 24.73 -6.17 13.40
CA VAL A 780 24.32 -5.52 12.15
C VAL A 780 24.56 -6.49 10.99
N PHE A 781 23.53 -6.79 10.22
CA PHE A 781 23.58 -7.67 9.06
C PHE A 781 23.35 -6.89 7.77
N THR A 782 24.08 -7.26 6.72
CA THR A 782 23.96 -6.70 5.37
C THR A 782 23.85 -7.87 4.37
N PRO A 783 22.69 -8.56 4.30
CA PRO A 783 22.49 -9.69 3.40
C PRO A 783 22.59 -9.27 1.93
N LYS A 784 23.11 -10.17 1.08
CA LYS A 784 22.99 -10.05 -0.38
C LYS A 784 21.66 -10.66 -0.86
N VAL A 785 21.25 -10.35 -2.08
CA VAL A 785 20.10 -11.00 -2.73
C VAL A 785 20.25 -12.53 -2.68
N GLY A 786 19.22 -13.22 -2.21
CA GLY A 786 19.17 -14.68 -2.05
C GLY A 786 19.88 -15.22 -0.80
N MET A 787 20.57 -14.38 -0.01
CA MET A 787 21.25 -14.80 1.22
C MET A 787 20.27 -14.79 2.40
N THR A 788 20.08 -15.95 3.02
CA THR A 788 19.30 -16.08 4.26
C THR A 788 20.13 -15.70 5.47
N VAL A 789 19.59 -14.86 6.35
CA VAL A 789 20.20 -14.44 7.62
C VAL A 789 19.31 -14.89 8.78
N ASP A 790 19.91 -15.55 9.76
CA ASP A 790 19.24 -15.87 11.02
C ASP A 790 19.26 -14.66 11.97
N ALA A 791 18.09 -14.02 12.07
CA ALA A 791 17.85 -12.86 12.92
C ALA A 791 17.07 -13.23 14.20
N SER A 792 16.98 -14.53 14.54
CA SER A 792 16.41 -14.96 15.82
C SER A 792 17.33 -14.64 16.99
N VAL A 793 16.76 -14.53 18.19
CA VAL A 793 17.54 -14.40 19.41
C VAL A 793 17.27 -15.65 20.24
N ASP A 794 18.34 -16.27 20.75
CA ASP A 794 18.28 -17.43 21.66
C ASP A 794 17.72 -17.03 23.03
N THR A 795 16.49 -16.53 23.08
CA THR A 795 15.74 -16.40 24.33
C THR A 795 15.02 -17.70 24.57
N ASN A 796 15.64 -18.58 25.36
CA ASN A 796 14.97 -19.73 25.95
C ASN A 796 13.85 -19.25 26.85
N ALA A 797 12.62 -19.25 26.34
CA ALA A 797 11.46 -18.85 27.09
C ALA A 797 10.62 -20.04 27.49
N TRP A 798 10.28 -20.07 28.78
CA TRP A 798 9.62 -21.20 29.41
C TRP A 798 8.32 -20.67 29.99
N VAL A 799 7.19 -21.25 29.57
CA VAL A 799 5.91 -20.99 30.23
C VAL A 799 5.90 -21.79 31.52
N VAL A 800 5.93 -21.11 32.66
CA VAL A 800 5.87 -21.72 33.99
C VAL A 800 4.53 -21.39 34.64
N LYS A 801 3.77 -22.41 35.02
CA LYS A 801 2.49 -22.23 35.72
C LYS A 801 2.75 -22.03 37.22
N LEU A 802 2.23 -20.97 37.82
CA LEU A 802 2.29 -20.79 39.28
C LEU A 802 1.32 -21.76 39.96
N ALA A 803 1.77 -22.50 40.96
CA ALA A 803 0.90 -23.41 41.73
C ALA A 803 -0.08 -22.63 42.63
N ASP A 804 -1.31 -23.11 42.78
CA ASP A 804 -2.34 -22.46 43.62
C ASP A 804 -1.88 -22.14 45.07
N PRO A 805 -1.08 -22.99 45.74
CA PRO A 805 -0.56 -22.67 47.07
C PRO A 805 0.42 -21.48 47.07
N LEU A 806 1.19 -21.29 45.99
CA LEU A 806 2.10 -20.17 45.82
C LEU A 806 1.33 -18.88 45.55
N VAL A 807 0.32 -18.93 44.67
CA VAL A 807 -0.55 -17.78 44.36
C VAL A 807 -1.24 -17.26 45.62
N LYS A 808 -1.74 -18.15 46.49
CA LYS A 808 -2.36 -17.78 47.78
C LYS A 808 -1.39 -17.12 48.76
N ARG A 809 -0.07 -17.29 48.61
CA ARG A 809 0.97 -16.71 49.46
C ARG A 809 1.55 -15.40 48.92
N LEU A 810 1.16 -14.98 47.72
CA LEU A 810 1.62 -13.73 47.11
C LEU A 810 1.12 -12.52 47.90
N LYS A 811 2.05 -11.73 48.43
CA LYS A 811 1.76 -10.46 49.11
C LYS A 811 2.02 -9.30 48.17
N TRP A 812 0.94 -8.77 47.60
CA TRP A 812 1.00 -7.60 46.73
C TRP A 812 1.33 -6.34 47.54
N GLN A 813 2.39 -5.65 47.15
CA GLN A 813 2.71 -4.31 47.60
C GLN A 813 2.16 -3.32 46.58
N ASN A 814 1.26 -2.43 47.00
CA ASN A 814 0.80 -1.35 46.13
C ASN A 814 1.71 -0.14 46.33
N VAL A 815 2.48 0.20 45.30
CA VAL A 815 3.34 1.37 45.30
C VAL A 815 2.93 2.24 44.12
N ARG A 816 2.34 3.40 44.41
CA ARG A 816 1.91 4.40 43.42
C ARG A 816 0.96 3.87 42.33
N GLY A 817 0.03 2.97 42.69
CA GLY A 817 -0.97 2.43 41.77
C GLY A 817 -0.52 1.21 40.98
N LEU A 818 0.74 0.80 41.11
CA LEU A 818 1.27 -0.45 40.57
C LEU A 818 1.35 -1.51 41.68
N GLY A 819 0.83 -2.70 41.41
CA GLY A 819 0.96 -3.86 42.28
C GLY A 819 2.27 -4.60 42.02
N ILE A 820 3.13 -4.71 43.02
CA ILE A 820 4.44 -5.36 42.93
C ILE A 820 4.46 -6.57 43.86
N VAL A 821 5.00 -7.69 43.39
CA VAL A 821 5.19 -8.89 44.20
C VAL A 821 6.47 -9.62 43.82
N ALA A 822 7.24 -10.05 44.82
CA ALA A 822 8.40 -10.92 44.63
C ALA A 822 7.95 -12.38 44.64
N VAL A 823 8.32 -13.16 43.61
CA VAL A 823 7.97 -14.58 43.52
C VAL A 823 9.25 -15.41 43.64
N THR A 824 9.28 -16.28 44.64
CA THR A 824 10.34 -17.27 44.81
C THR A 824 9.67 -18.63 45.04
N GLY A 825 10.06 -19.64 44.28
CA GLY A 825 9.45 -20.96 44.35
C GLY A 825 10.38 -22.06 43.85
N LEU A 826 9.99 -23.30 44.11
CA LEU A 826 10.66 -24.49 43.60
C LEU A 826 10.04 -24.85 42.24
N LEU A 827 10.86 -24.94 41.20
CA LEU A 827 10.39 -25.39 39.88
C LEU A 827 10.24 -26.92 39.91
N VAL A 828 9.01 -27.40 39.79
CA VAL A 828 8.66 -28.83 39.82
C VAL A 828 8.06 -29.22 38.47
N ARG A 829 8.53 -30.33 37.91
CA ARG A 829 7.90 -30.97 36.75
C ARG A 829 6.81 -31.91 37.28
N ARG A 830 5.54 -31.52 37.13
CA ARG A 830 4.41 -32.39 37.48
C ARG A 830 3.98 -33.13 36.21
N GLU A 831 4.22 -34.44 36.16
CA GLU A 831 3.61 -35.29 35.14
C GLU A 831 2.09 -35.23 35.34
N GLN A 832 1.33 -34.98 34.28
CA GLN A 832 -0.12 -35.09 34.35
C GLN A 832 -0.45 -36.57 34.60
N GLU A 833 -0.78 -36.92 35.83
CA GLU A 833 -1.65 -38.06 36.05
C GLU A 833 -2.94 -37.77 35.28
N ALA A 834 -3.29 -38.65 34.35
CA ALA A 834 -4.54 -38.62 33.62
C ALA A 834 -5.68 -38.61 34.64
N GLY A 835 -6.23 -37.42 34.91
CA GLY A 835 -7.42 -37.26 35.73
C GLY A 835 -8.63 -37.67 34.90
N ASP A 836 -9.34 -38.69 35.37
CA ASP A 836 -10.71 -39.01 34.99
C ASP A 836 -11.53 -37.72 34.82
N HIS A 837 -12.09 -37.55 33.63
CA HIS A 837 -13.23 -36.69 33.43
C HIS A 837 -14.42 -37.28 34.19
N GLN A 838 -14.79 -36.69 35.32
CA GLN A 838 -16.15 -36.83 35.84
C GLN A 838 -16.96 -35.64 35.34
N GLU A 839 -17.75 -35.91 34.30
CA GLU A 839 -18.93 -35.14 33.93
C GLU A 839 -19.89 -35.06 35.13
N GLU A 840 -20.42 -33.87 35.38
CA GLU A 840 -21.55 -33.67 36.28
C GLU A 840 -22.80 -34.33 35.69
N GLY A 841 -23.10 -35.54 36.15
CA GLY A 841 -24.33 -36.29 35.87
C GLY A 841 -25.04 -36.70 37.15
N ILE A 842 -26.30 -36.29 37.27
CA ILE A 842 -27.19 -36.44 38.43
C ILE A 842 -27.56 -37.93 38.67
N ALA A 843 -27.59 -38.32 39.96
CA ALA A 843 -28.47 -39.33 40.61
C ALA A 843 -27.79 -40.55 41.29
N GLY A 844 -28.17 -40.77 42.56
CA GLY A 844 -28.51 -42.12 43.04
C GLY A 844 -27.51 -42.83 43.95
N ALA A 845 -27.78 -42.79 45.26
CA ALA A 845 -27.12 -43.60 46.27
C ALA A 845 -27.40 -45.12 46.12
N ASN A 846 -26.38 -45.98 46.30
CA ASN A 846 -26.41 -47.03 47.33
C ASN A 846 -25.10 -47.84 47.46
N LYS A 847 -24.85 -48.20 48.73
CA LYS A 847 -23.84 -49.12 49.27
C LYS A 847 -23.68 -50.44 48.50
N GLN A 848 -22.45 -50.94 48.41
CA GLN A 848 -22.10 -52.25 49.00
C GLN A 848 -20.58 -52.43 49.16
N GLN A 849 -20.25 -53.24 50.17
CA GLN A 849 -18.97 -53.45 50.83
C GLN A 849 -18.61 -54.94 50.66
N LYS A 850 -17.32 -55.30 50.83
CA LYS A 850 -16.67 -56.64 50.92
C LYS A 850 -15.84 -57.00 49.66
N THR A 851 -14.65 -57.61 49.72
CA THR A 851 -13.86 -58.20 50.82
C THR A 851 -12.41 -58.41 50.34
N ILE A 852 -11.51 -58.47 51.31
CA ILE A 852 -10.08 -58.77 51.26
C ILE A 852 -9.82 -60.23 50.83
N THR A 853 -8.80 -60.46 49.98
CA THR A 853 -7.93 -61.65 50.03
C THR A 853 -6.55 -61.33 49.45
N ASP A 854 -5.53 -61.54 50.29
CA ASP A 854 -4.09 -61.40 50.03
C ASP A 854 -3.51 -62.50 49.13
N GLY A 855 -2.46 -62.12 48.38
CA GLY A 855 -1.22 -62.93 48.28
C GLY A 855 -0.82 -63.49 46.90
N LYS A 856 0.09 -62.81 46.19
CA LYS A 856 1.41 -63.33 45.71
C LYS A 856 2.14 -62.36 44.75
N GLU A 857 3.37 -62.00 45.11
CA GLU A 857 4.46 -61.53 44.20
C GLU A 857 5.16 -62.72 43.50
N PRO A 858 6.19 -62.53 42.64
CA PRO A 858 6.26 -61.74 41.40
C PRO A 858 6.69 -62.58 40.16
N ALA A 859 6.67 -61.91 38.99
CA ALA A 859 7.01 -62.25 37.59
C ALA A 859 7.94 -63.44 37.22
N PRO A 860 7.91 -63.83 35.93
CA PRO A 860 9.06 -63.45 35.09
C PRO A 860 8.68 -62.77 33.77
N ALA A 861 9.70 -62.07 33.25
CA ALA A 861 9.70 -61.12 32.15
C ALA A 861 9.20 -61.66 30.80
N THR A 862 8.56 -60.77 30.05
CA THR A 862 8.46 -60.86 28.59
C THR A 862 8.55 -59.44 28.05
N GLU A 863 9.61 -59.14 27.31
CA GLU A 863 9.73 -57.90 26.56
C GLU A 863 8.64 -57.83 25.48
N PRO A 864 8.14 -56.62 25.18
CA PRO A 864 8.22 -56.21 23.80
C PRO A 864 8.66 -54.75 23.60
N ILE A 865 9.71 -54.61 22.80
CA ILE A 865 9.76 -53.84 21.56
C ILE A 865 9.23 -52.39 21.64
N SER A 866 10.22 -51.51 21.67
CA SER A 866 10.21 -50.08 21.38
C SER A 866 9.27 -49.64 20.24
N GLY A 867 8.25 -48.86 20.60
CA GLY A 867 7.58 -47.89 19.73
C GLY A 867 7.58 -46.55 20.44
N ALA A 868 8.34 -45.58 19.92
CA ALA A 868 8.42 -44.24 20.47
C ALA A 868 7.09 -43.49 20.25
N LEU A 869 6.28 -43.39 21.31
CA LEU A 869 5.22 -42.41 21.43
C LEU A 869 5.76 -41.27 22.29
N THR A 870 5.89 -40.09 21.69
CA THR A 870 6.24 -38.83 22.37
C THR A 870 5.19 -38.52 23.44
N ALA A 871 5.59 -38.59 24.70
CA ALA A 871 4.78 -38.16 25.84
C ALA A 871 4.43 -36.65 25.73
N PRO A 872 3.23 -36.21 26.16
CA PRO A 872 2.88 -34.80 26.14
C PRO A 872 3.83 -34.01 27.06
N ALA A 873 4.34 -32.90 26.54
CA ALA A 873 5.25 -32.03 27.28
C ALA A 873 4.53 -31.43 28.52
N SER A 874 4.85 -31.95 29.71
CA SER A 874 4.36 -31.44 30.99
C SER A 874 4.83 -29.99 31.22
N ILE A 875 3.91 -29.03 31.30
CA ILE A 875 4.24 -27.62 31.60
C ILE A 875 4.84 -27.55 33.01
N PRO A 876 6.03 -26.97 33.21
CA PRO A 876 6.67 -26.86 34.52
C PRO A 876 5.84 -25.97 35.45
N THR A 877 5.71 -26.39 36.71
CA THR A 877 4.94 -25.67 37.74
C THR A 877 5.87 -25.09 38.81
N LEU A 878 5.70 -23.82 39.18
CA LEU A 878 6.42 -23.19 40.29
C LEU A 878 5.62 -23.37 41.58
N ASP A 879 6.14 -24.20 42.48
CA ASP A 879 5.51 -24.51 43.77
C ASP A 879 6.21 -23.79 44.94
N VAL A 880 5.58 -23.84 46.11
CA VAL A 880 6.07 -23.23 47.34
C VAL A 880 7.40 -23.88 47.76
N LEU A 881 8.37 -23.05 48.13
CA LEU A 881 9.64 -23.51 48.69
C LEU A 881 9.43 -24.33 49.98
N PRO A 882 9.94 -25.57 50.04
CA PRO A 882 9.98 -26.35 51.27
C PRO A 882 10.75 -25.62 52.39
N ILE A 883 10.28 -25.78 53.64
CA ILE A 883 10.78 -25.02 54.81
C ILE A 883 12.28 -25.23 55.02
N ASN A 884 12.81 -26.42 54.73
CA ASN A 884 14.23 -26.78 54.81
C ASN A 884 15.13 -26.04 53.80
N LEU A 885 14.59 -25.60 52.66
CA LEU A 885 15.33 -24.84 51.63
C LEU A 885 15.11 -23.33 51.76
N SER A 886 14.05 -22.92 52.46
CA SER A 886 13.69 -21.50 52.64
C SER A 886 14.73 -20.69 53.44
N SER A 887 15.50 -21.31 54.33
CA SER A 887 16.55 -20.64 55.11
C SER A 887 17.80 -20.31 54.27
N ALA A 888 18.18 -21.19 53.35
CA ALA A 888 19.33 -21.00 52.46
C ALA A 888 19.09 -19.92 51.38
N VAL A 889 17.85 -19.77 50.93
CA VAL A 889 17.47 -18.76 49.91
C VAL A 889 17.32 -17.36 50.52
N ARG A 890 16.85 -17.24 51.78
CA ARG A 890 16.79 -15.95 52.50
C ARG A 890 18.16 -15.30 52.69
N SER A 891 19.23 -16.10 52.83
CA SER A 891 20.61 -15.59 52.94
C SER A 891 21.20 -15.08 51.61
N ALA A 892 20.62 -15.46 50.47
CA ALA A 892 21.12 -15.08 49.14
C ALA A 892 20.38 -13.88 48.52
N ALA A 893 19.12 -13.65 48.89
CA ALA A 893 18.31 -12.55 48.35
C ALA A 893 18.51 -11.25 49.17
N GLN A 894 19.39 -10.36 48.72
CA GLN A 894 19.42 -8.99 49.26
C GLN A 894 18.10 -8.26 48.94
N PRO A 895 17.52 -7.51 49.90
CA PRO A 895 16.29 -6.75 49.64
C PRO A 895 16.56 -5.66 48.59
N LEU A 896 16.00 -5.86 47.40
CA LEU A 896 16.11 -4.91 46.29
C LEU A 896 15.00 -3.87 46.42
N HIS A 897 15.37 -2.59 46.44
CA HIS A 897 14.39 -1.50 46.44
C HIS A 897 14.10 -1.10 45.00
N VAL A 898 12.84 -1.23 44.58
CA VAL A 898 12.39 -0.99 43.20
C VAL A 898 11.45 0.22 43.18
N GLY A 899 11.77 1.22 42.35
CA GLY A 899 10.97 2.42 42.17
C GLY A 899 11.82 3.67 41.97
N ASP A 900 11.30 4.66 41.23
CA ASP A 900 12.01 5.93 41.02
C ASP A 900 11.59 6.97 42.06
N LEU A 901 12.54 7.43 42.89
CA LEU A 901 12.29 8.49 43.87
C LEU A 901 12.35 9.86 43.18
N ARG A 902 11.20 10.54 43.10
CA ARG A 902 11.14 11.95 42.68
C ARG A 902 11.28 12.85 43.90
N LEU A 903 12.26 13.76 43.87
CA LEU A 903 12.53 14.66 45.00
C LEU A 903 11.37 15.63 45.27
N ALA A 904 10.54 15.93 44.26
CA ALA A 904 9.32 16.73 44.43
C ALA A 904 8.27 16.02 45.31
N ASP A 905 8.12 14.71 45.13
CA ASP A 905 7.17 13.90 45.91
C ASP A 905 7.68 13.70 47.34
N LEU A 906 8.99 13.46 47.50
CA LEU A 906 9.63 13.41 48.82
C LEU A 906 9.44 14.74 49.57
N ARG A 907 9.62 15.88 48.90
CA ARG A 907 9.36 17.21 49.47
C ARG A 907 7.92 17.35 49.93
N LYS A 908 6.94 16.94 49.11
CA LYS A 908 5.52 17.01 49.47
C LYS A 908 5.18 16.14 50.67
N SER A 909 5.74 14.93 50.73
CA SER A 909 5.57 14.03 51.89
C SER A 909 6.16 14.65 53.16
N MET A 910 7.39 15.16 53.09
CA MET A 910 8.06 15.81 54.22
C MET A 910 7.29 17.00 54.77
N LEU A 911 6.79 17.87 53.88
CA LEU A 911 5.94 19.00 54.25
C LEU A 911 4.64 18.55 54.92
N SER A 912 4.04 17.44 54.45
CA SER A 912 2.82 16.89 55.06
C SER A 912 3.05 16.30 56.45
N THR A 913 4.26 15.82 56.73
CA THR A 913 4.67 15.32 58.05
C THR A 913 5.17 16.41 59.00
N GLY A 914 5.15 17.69 58.58
CA GLY A 914 5.53 18.84 59.41
C GLY A 914 7.02 19.21 59.35
N HIS A 915 7.80 18.61 58.45
CA HIS A 915 9.21 18.96 58.22
C HIS A 915 9.33 20.05 57.14
N THR A 916 10.30 20.95 57.29
CA THR A 916 10.64 21.96 56.29
C THR A 916 11.48 21.33 55.18
N ALA A 917 11.12 21.55 53.90
CA ALA A 917 11.83 20.94 52.77
C ALA A 917 12.00 21.93 51.59
N GLU A 918 13.24 22.29 51.29
CA GLU A 918 13.63 23.30 50.30
C GLU A 918 14.56 22.72 49.23
N PHE A 919 14.34 23.09 47.96
CA PHE A 919 15.26 22.76 46.88
C PHE A 919 16.45 23.72 46.87
N ARG A 920 17.67 23.20 46.75
CA ARG A 920 18.91 24.00 46.75
C ARG A 920 19.64 24.03 45.39
N GLY A 921 18.99 23.56 44.32
CA GLY A 921 19.58 23.42 42.98
C GLY A 921 20.23 22.04 42.76
N GLU A 922 20.51 21.69 41.49
CA GLU A 922 21.25 20.47 41.08
C GLU A 922 20.70 19.14 41.64
N GLY A 923 19.37 18.97 41.70
CA GLY A 923 18.79 17.70 42.17
C GLY A 923 19.07 17.41 43.65
N THR A 924 19.18 18.45 44.48
CA THR A 924 19.41 18.37 45.93
C THR A 924 18.23 18.97 46.72
N LEU A 925 17.74 18.21 47.69
CA LEU A 925 16.66 18.60 48.62
C LEU A 925 17.22 18.71 50.05
N LEU A 926 17.04 19.86 50.69
CA LEU A 926 17.43 20.11 52.08
C LEU A 926 16.20 20.02 52.98
N ILE A 927 16.27 19.20 54.03
CA ILE A 927 15.18 18.94 54.97
C ILE A 927 15.62 19.37 56.38
N ASP A 928 14.82 20.24 57.01
CA ASP A 928 15.06 20.84 58.33
C ASP A 928 16.41 21.53 58.52
N GLY A 929 17.06 21.94 57.43
CA GLY A 929 18.38 22.55 57.46
C GLY A 929 19.52 21.60 57.83
N THR A 930 19.22 20.33 58.17
CA THR A 930 20.19 19.37 58.70
C THR A 930 20.42 18.15 57.79
N VAL A 931 19.44 17.74 56.99
CA VAL A 931 19.54 16.54 56.12
C VAL A 931 19.50 16.93 54.65
N VAL A 932 20.47 16.47 53.89
CA VAL A 932 20.58 16.69 52.45
C VAL A 932 20.31 15.39 51.72
N VAL A 933 19.34 15.40 50.81
CA VAL A 933 19.02 14.29 49.90
C VAL A 933 19.41 14.69 48.49
N ARG A 934 20.41 14.02 47.91
CA ARG A 934 20.87 14.25 46.54
C ARG A 934 20.54 13.04 45.66
N LYS A 935 20.02 13.28 44.46
CA LYS A 935 19.85 12.24 43.44
C LYS A 935 20.92 12.41 42.36
N THR A 936 21.78 11.42 42.18
CA THR A 936 22.81 11.44 41.11
C THR A 936 22.17 11.22 39.75
N ALA A 937 22.87 11.62 38.67
CA ALA A 937 22.42 11.38 37.28
C ALA A 937 22.22 9.88 36.95
N THR A 938 22.88 8.99 37.70
CA THR A 938 22.75 7.53 37.62
C THR A 938 21.57 6.96 38.43
N GLY A 939 20.73 7.82 39.02
CA GLY A 939 19.54 7.40 39.79
C GLY A 939 19.81 6.96 41.23
N ARG A 940 21.04 7.05 41.73
CA ARG A 940 21.34 6.75 43.15
C ARG A 940 20.93 7.92 44.05
N VAL A 941 20.27 7.59 45.15
CA VAL A 941 19.88 8.57 46.18
C VAL A 941 20.90 8.52 47.31
N VAL A 942 21.56 9.65 47.56
CA VAL A 942 22.53 9.83 48.66
C VAL A 942 21.87 10.72 49.71
N VAL A 943 21.87 10.25 50.96
CA VAL A 943 21.34 11.00 52.11
C VAL A 943 22.49 11.33 53.04
N GLU A 944 22.80 12.61 53.20
CA GLU A 944 23.87 13.13 54.05
C GLU A 944 23.27 13.93 55.20
N SER A 945 23.81 13.75 56.41
CA SER A 945 23.43 14.54 57.59
C SER A 945 24.54 15.53 57.91
N ILE A 946 24.21 16.82 57.98
CA ILE A 946 25.12 17.89 58.34
C ILE A 946 24.87 18.23 59.82
N GLY A 947 25.57 17.57 60.75
CA GLY A 947 25.48 17.87 62.18
C GLY A 947 26.46 17.09 63.05
N LEU A 948 27.42 17.81 63.65
CA LEU A 948 28.22 17.37 64.81
C LEU A 948 27.41 17.60 66.11
N PRO A 949 27.63 16.82 67.19
CA PRO A 949 26.90 16.99 68.44
C PRO A 949 27.44 18.19 69.22
N GLU A 950 26.76 19.33 69.15
CA GLU A 950 27.02 20.44 70.08
C GLU A 950 26.16 20.25 71.35
N TYR A 951 26.83 19.97 72.46
CA TYR A 951 26.21 19.89 73.78
C TYR A 951 25.75 21.28 74.22
N GLY A 952 24.44 21.52 74.22
CA GLY A 952 23.83 22.56 75.05
C GLY A 952 22.77 23.42 74.39
N GLN A 953 21.53 22.91 74.31
CA GLN A 953 20.31 23.58 74.77
C GLN A 953 19.10 22.69 74.44
N GLY A 954 18.19 22.55 75.39
CA GLY A 954 17.12 21.56 75.38
C GLY A 954 16.16 21.68 74.21
N GLY A 955 16.02 20.59 73.45
CA GLY A 955 14.93 20.32 72.52
C GLY A 955 15.02 18.87 72.04
N PRO A 956 13.92 18.09 72.00
CA PRO A 956 13.96 16.75 71.43
C PRO A 956 14.00 16.87 69.89
N ALA A 957 14.69 15.93 69.23
CA ALA A 957 14.54 15.60 67.80
C ALA A 957 15.59 16.05 66.76
N LEU A 958 16.87 16.27 67.09
CA LEU A 958 17.89 16.37 66.01
C LEU A 958 18.32 15.01 65.40
N GLY A 959 18.21 13.90 66.14
CA GLY A 959 18.44 12.56 65.59
C GLY A 959 17.25 12.00 64.83
N GLY A 960 16.04 12.53 65.04
CA GLY A 960 14.80 12.01 64.46
C GLY A 960 14.62 12.34 62.98
N THR A 961 15.13 13.49 62.52
CA THR A 961 14.95 13.98 61.16
C THR A 961 15.62 13.07 60.14
N PHE A 962 16.86 12.63 60.36
CA PHE A 962 17.54 11.68 59.46
C PHE A 962 16.79 10.35 59.33
N TYR A 963 16.33 9.78 60.45
CA TYR A 963 15.56 8.54 60.42
C TYR A 963 14.15 8.72 59.82
N ALA A 964 13.51 9.86 60.03
CA ALA A 964 12.23 10.20 59.41
C ALA A 964 12.36 10.35 57.89
N VAL A 965 13.42 11.01 57.43
CA VAL A 965 13.77 11.13 56.00
C VAL A 965 14.02 9.76 55.39
N LYS A 966 14.83 8.93 56.04
CA LYS A 966 15.12 7.57 55.59
C LYS A 966 13.86 6.70 55.54
N LYS A 967 12.99 6.80 56.55
CA LYS A 967 11.73 6.06 56.63
C LYS A 967 10.78 6.42 55.48
N GLN A 968 10.60 7.70 55.19
CA GLN A 968 9.76 8.16 54.07
C GLN A 968 10.33 7.80 52.70
N ILE A 969 11.65 7.78 52.54
CA ILE A 969 12.29 7.28 51.31
C ILE A 969 11.98 5.78 51.13
N TYR A 970 12.05 4.99 52.20
CA TYR A 970 11.71 3.56 52.14
C TYR A 970 10.22 3.30 51.93
N GLU A 971 9.33 4.09 52.53
CA GLU A 971 7.88 4.00 52.28
C GLU A 971 7.52 4.36 50.83
N GLY A 972 8.35 5.19 50.18
CA GLY A 972 8.18 5.58 48.77
C GLY A 972 8.77 4.60 47.74
N LEU A 973 9.44 3.52 48.16
CA LEU A 973 10.10 2.52 47.33
C LEU A 973 9.49 1.13 47.59
N ALA A 974 9.31 0.31 46.56
CA ALA A 974 8.86 -1.07 46.75
C ALA A 974 10.02 -1.92 47.28
N VAL A 975 9.78 -2.75 48.30
CA VAL A 975 10.80 -3.63 48.86
C VAL A 975 10.60 -5.03 48.30
N VAL A 976 11.48 -5.45 47.40
CA VAL A 976 11.55 -6.80 46.85
C VAL A 976 12.48 -7.61 47.75
N ALA A 977 11.90 -8.23 48.80
CA ALA A 977 12.55 -9.26 49.59
C ALA A 977 11.87 -10.60 49.28
N GLY A 978 12.65 -11.66 49.09
CA GLY A 978 12.10 -13.01 48.90
C GLY A 978 11.23 -13.40 50.11
N ALA A 979 9.98 -13.76 49.86
CA ALA A 979 9.00 -14.13 50.89
C ALA A 979 9.39 -15.42 51.64
#